data_AF-A0AA85BB93-F1
#
_entry.id   AF-A0AA85BB93-F1
#
_cell.length_a   1.000
_cell.length_b   1.000
_cell.length_c   1.000
_cell.angle_alpha   90.00
_cell.angle_beta   90.00
_cell.angle_gamma   90.00
#
_symmetry.space_group_name_H-M   'P 1'
#
loop_
_entity.id
_entity.type
_entity.pdbx_description
1 polymer ?
#
loop_
_entity_poly.entity_id
_entity_poly.type
_entity_poly.pdbx_seq_one_letter_code
_entity_poly.pdbx_strand_id
1 'polypeptide(L)'
;MSEPPAKVKILETPEDIRERREQVLSRYSAFKEATQYRRHKLEEAKRYQYFKRDADELESWINEKLQTYANEDFKELSNLQAKKQKHQAFELEVTAHSETLSALDSSGEEMIGQGHYASEIIKNRLDELHALWERLITMFREKSRLINLTLKFVQFLRQVDEILFWTREKETYVTSEDFGQDLEHVEALQKKFDEFMKDLEYQESRAEDIYHKADELLKEEFPEDTLVIEKSREVREALERLKNLAKMRQDKLLEAYEIQRFFRDTDKAISWVNEKSIPLSIEDCGRDLASVQALQRKHDALERDLAALDEKIGQLGDDALALAQKHPDSKDTIQGKYEALIAAWEKLKNQFVDRKSKLEESFKMQRFLADWKDLSIWMTDMKGLISADDLAKDVAGAEAQVERHKEYTAEINSRNDSFDTCMLEGQALISVGHPSSGEIAAKLSNLEREKAALLELCEERRGQLEQCMGLQYFYRDAEQSESWIGKQEALLEIKDVGDSLDSVEALIRKHEDFEKSLLAQEEKMHHFDELAKKLIETNHYAATQVTELQHSLEDRRRALKDKAKRRRQRLEDSHRYQMFDRDADEMQSWISEKLKNALDESYKDSTNLQTKVQKHQNFEAEIQANQSRVEDIKKTGQDLLNANHCNSAEIKLKIDQLDETWTYLINAMANKKKNLDQASRQQQFVRNVEDVELWLDDVEAQIASEDVGRDLNGVMNAQKRLNLLESDVAAHRERIEAFKVQADTFASEGHFDAPIIQEKQRQLSQRYYDLQKPLNQRREKLSDAYKLHQFFRDVEDEEDWIREKDPVAGSTNVGRDLIGVQNLIKKHQAIYAEINGHSPRIEEVVEEGQAMIRANHYGVMTLKDV
;
A
#
# COMPACT_ATOMS: atom_id res chain seq x y z
N MET A 1 40.71 -39.13 -194.80
CA MET A 1 41.28 -39.92 -195.91
C MET A 1 40.36 -39.72 -197.11
N SER A 2 40.79 -39.56 -198.34
CA SER A 2 42.00 -39.04 -198.98
C SER A 2 41.67 -39.15 -200.48
N GLU A 3 41.95 -38.10 -201.25
CA GLU A 3 41.88 -38.05 -202.71
C GLU A 3 42.54 -39.27 -203.39
N PRO A 4 42.10 -39.62 -204.62
CA PRO A 4 43.01 -39.69 -205.75
C PRO A 4 42.96 -38.36 -206.54
N PRO A 5 44.03 -38.09 -207.29
CA PRO A 5 44.72 -36.82 -207.21
C PRO A 5 44.65 -36.05 -208.52
N ALA A 6 44.99 -34.76 -208.44
CA ALA A 6 45.11 -33.86 -209.58
C ALA A 6 46.02 -34.43 -210.68
N LYS A 7 45.54 -34.33 -211.93
CA LYS A 7 46.37 -34.44 -213.13
C LYS A 7 47.58 -33.51 -212.95
N VAL A 8 48.76 -34.12 -212.94
CA VAL A 8 50.05 -33.45 -213.05
C VAL A 8 50.17 -32.88 -214.47
N LYS A 9 50.61 -31.61 -214.62
CA LYS A 9 51.38 -31.02 -215.76
C LYS A 9 50.94 -29.57 -216.06
N ILE A 10 51.77 -28.68 -216.61
CA ILE A 10 53.21 -28.36 -216.50
C ILE A 10 53.21 -26.83 -216.57
N LEU A 11 54.01 -26.23 -215.68
CA LEU A 11 54.01 -24.84 -215.28
C LEU A 11 55.10 -24.13 -216.10
N GLU A 12 54.71 -23.28 -217.04
CA GLU A 12 55.64 -22.61 -217.98
C GLU A 12 55.70 -21.09 -217.74
N THR A 13 54.79 -20.56 -216.91
CA THR A 13 54.63 -19.12 -216.67
C THR A 13 54.93 -18.71 -215.21
N PRO A 14 55.35 -17.46 -214.96
CA PRO A 14 55.54 -16.93 -213.60
C PRO A 14 54.28 -17.01 -212.72
N GLU A 15 53.11 -16.97 -213.34
CA GLU A 15 51.80 -17.12 -212.71
C GLU A 15 51.61 -18.52 -212.10
N ASP A 16 52.06 -19.56 -212.80
CA ASP A 16 51.95 -20.96 -212.37
C ASP A 16 52.73 -21.26 -211.07
N ILE A 17 53.88 -20.62 -210.90
CA ILE A 17 54.70 -20.74 -209.68
C ILE A 17 54.05 -20.01 -208.50
N ARG A 18 53.36 -18.90 -208.78
CA ARG A 18 52.72 -18.06 -207.77
C ARG A 18 51.50 -18.75 -207.16
N GLU A 19 50.67 -19.38 -207.98
CA GLU A 19 49.47 -20.10 -207.55
C GLU A 19 49.81 -21.35 -206.71
N ARG A 20 50.89 -22.05 -207.07
CA ARG A 20 51.34 -23.23 -206.31
C ARG A 20 51.87 -22.88 -204.92
N ARG A 21 52.51 -21.72 -204.77
CA ARG A 21 52.97 -21.21 -203.47
C ARG A 21 51.79 -20.90 -202.53
N GLU A 22 50.69 -20.36 -203.07
CA GLU A 22 49.51 -19.96 -202.30
C GLU A 22 48.75 -21.17 -201.73
N GLN A 23 48.61 -22.24 -202.53
CA GLN A 23 47.97 -23.49 -202.06
C GLN A 23 48.72 -24.17 -200.91
N VAL A 24 50.05 -24.13 -200.91
CA VAL A 24 50.87 -24.75 -199.85
C VAL A 24 50.75 -23.96 -198.55
N LEU A 25 50.77 -22.62 -198.61
CA LEU A 25 50.61 -21.77 -197.42
C LEU A 25 49.21 -21.90 -196.81
N SER A 26 48.16 -21.97 -197.63
CA SER A 26 46.80 -22.22 -197.16
C SER A 26 46.63 -23.58 -196.47
N ARG A 27 47.21 -24.65 -197.06
CA ARG A 27 47.15 -26.00 -196.44
C ARG A 27 47.92 -26.07 -195.10
N TYR A 28 49.02 -25.33 -194.96
CA TYR A 28 49.80 -25.32 -193.71
C TYR A 28 49.09 -24.56 -192.58
N SER A 29 48.40 -23.45 -192.86
CA SER A 29 47.62 -22.74 -191.82
C SER A 29 46.44 -23.59 -191.34
N ALA A 30 45.73 -24.25 -192.26
CA ALA A 30 44.60 -25.13 -191.93
C ALA A 30 45.03 -26.32 -191.04
N PHE A 31 46.22 -26.89 -191.28
CA PHE A 31 46.77 -27.96 -190.42
C PHE A 31 47.10 -27.47 -189.00
N LYS A 32 47.67 -26.26 -188.88
CA LYS A 32 48.05 -25.69 -187.57
C LYS A 32 46.83 -25.39 -186.69
N GLU A 33 45.76 -24.84 -187.27
CA GLU A 33 44.50 -24.58 -186.57
C GLU A 33 43.81 -25.89 -186.13
N ALA A 34 43.73 -26.89 -187.00
CA ALA A 34 43.09 -28.18 -186.66
C ALA A 34 43.81 -28.89 -185.49
N THR A 35 45.13 -28.75 -185.39
CA THR A 35 45.92 -29.38 -184.32
C THR A 35 45.72 -28.68 -182.98
N GLN A 36 45.64 -27.34 -182.97
CA GLN A 36 45.34 -26.57 -181.76
C GLN A 36 43.91 -26.83 -181.26
N TYR A 37 42.95 -26.91 -182.18
CA TYR A 37 41.55 -27.20 -181.84
C TYR A 37 41.38 -28.58 -181.16
N ARG A 38 42.09 -29.60 -181.65
CA ARG A 38 42.04 -30.95 -181.05
C ARG A 38 42.63 -31.01 -179.64
N ARG A 39 43.68 -30.24 -179.35
CA ARG A 39 44.28 -30.19 -178.00
C ARG A 39 43.31 -29.58 -176.98
N HIS A 40 42.66 -28.47 -177.32
CA HIS A 40 41.68 -27.81 -176.45
C HIS A 40 40.53 -28.75 -176.07
N LYS A 41 39.94 -29.43 -177.07
CA LYS A 41 38.85 -30.40 -176.84
C LYS A 41 39.23 -31.57 -175.91
N LEU A 42 40.49 -32.02 -175.96
CA LEU A 42 40.97 -33.12 -175.11
C LEU A 42 41.22 -32.66 -173.66
N GLU A 43 41.71 -31.43 -173.46
CA GLU A 43 41.89 -30.86 -172.11
C GLU A 43 40.53 -30.59 -171.43
N GLU A 44 39.54 -30.08 -172.18
CA GLU A 44 38.14 -29.94 -171.72
C GLU A 44 37.54 -31.28 -171.28
N ALA A 45 37.60 -32.31 -172.14
CA ALA A 45 37.07 -33.63 -171.81
C ALA A 45 37.74 -34.27 -170.57
N LYS A 46 39.04 -34.04 -170.35
CA LYS A 46 39.76 -34.55 -169.17
C LYS A 46 39.26 -33.91 -167.88
N ARG A 47 39.02 -32.59 -167.85
CA ARG A 47 38.53 -31.89 -166.66
C ARG A 47 37.14 -32.37 -166.25
N TYR A 48 36.24 -32.53 -167.22
CA TYR A 48 34.90 -33.06 -166.94
C TYR A 48 34.90 -34.47 -166.35
N GLN A 49 35.81 -35.35 -166.79
CA GLN A 49 35.91 -36.71 -166.24
C GLN A 49 36.40 -36.72 -164.78
N TYR A 50 37.29 -35.80 -164.38
CA TYR A 50 37.68 -35.68 -162.97
C TYR A 50 36.52 -35.20 -162.09
N PHE A 51 35.83 -34.14 -162.50
CA PHE A 51 34.65 -33.65 -161.80
C PHE A 51 33.58 -34.74 -161.64
N LYS A 52 33.30 -35.49 -162.71
CA LYS A 52 32.30 -36.55 -162.67
C LYS A 52 32.66 -37.63 -161.65
N ARG A 53 33.93 -38.10 -161.63
CA ARG A 53 34.38 -39.11 -160.67
C ARG A 53 34.17 -38.63 -159.23
N ASP A 54 34.64 -37.42 -158.92
CA ASP A 54 34.62 -36.89 -157.56
C ASP A 54 33.18 -36.63 -157.09
N ALA A 55 32.29 -36.19 -158.01
CA ALA A 55 30.86 -36.05 -157.75
C ALA A 55 30.16 -37.40 -157.48
N ASP A 56 30.49 -38.44 -158.26
CA ASP A 56 29.94 -39.79 -158.08
C ASP A 56 30.41 -40.42 -156.76
N GLU A 57 31.66 -40.19 -156.35
CA GLU A 57 32.20 -40.65 -155.06
C GLU A 57 31.48 -39.98 -153.88
N LEU A 58 31.27 -38.67 -153.93
CA LEU A 58 30.55 -37.94 -152.88
C LEU A 58 29.08 -38.36 -152.80
N GLU A 59 28.39 -38.52 -153.93
CA GLU A 59 27.00 -38.97 -153.97
C GLU A 59 26.85 -40.38 -153.35
N SER A 60 27.76 -41.29 -153.67
CA SER A 60 27.75 -42.65 -153.11
C SER A 60 27.89 -42.61 -151.58
N TRP A 61 28.78 -41.77 -151.05
CA TRP A 61 28.95 -41.61 -149.60
C TRP A 61 27.69 -41.01 -148.95
N ILE A 62 27.12 -39.93 -149.51
CA ILE A 62 25.91 -39.30 -148.95
C ILE A 62 24.76 -40.32 -148.90
N ASN A 63 24.57 -41.10 -149.96
CA ASN A 63 23.52 -42.12 -150.01
C ASN A 63 23.76 -43.28 -149.03
N GLU A 64 25.00 -43.77 -148.89
CA GLU A 64 25.34 -44.79 -147.89
C GLU A 64 25.02 -44.31 -146.46
N LYS A 65 25.33 -43.05 -146.15
CA LYS A 65 25.09 -42.45 -144.85
C LYS A 65 23.61 -42.16 -144.59
N LEU A 66 22.87 -41.69 -145.60
CA LEU A 66 21.42 -41.55 -145.53
C LEU A 66 20.74 -42.90 -145.27
N GLN A 67 21.21 -43.98 -145.90
CA GLN A 67 20.63 -45.32 -145.74
C GLN A 67 20.93 -45.92 -144.36
N THR A 68 22.15 -45.74 -143.83
CA THR A 68 22.51 -46.20 -142.49
C THR A 68 21.75 -45.42 -141.41
N TYR A 69 21.59 -44.11 -141.55
CA TYR A 69 20.85 -43.29 -140.59
C TYR A 69 19.33 -43.49 -140.63
N ALA A 70 18.75 -43.89 -141.77
CA ALA A 70 17.32 -44.19 -141.89
C ALA A 70 16.91 -45.51 -141.22
N ASN A 71 17.84 -46.46 -141.09
CA ASN A 71 17.57 -47.81 -140.57
C ASN A 71 17.79 -47.97 -139.06
N GLU A 72 18.36 -46.98 -138.38
CA GLU A 72 18.59 -47.04 -136.92
C GLU A 72 17.45 -46.33 -136.17
N ASP A 73 16.75 -47.03 -135.28
CA ASP A 73 15.72 -46.46 -134.40
C ASP A 73 16.34 -45.90 -133.10
N PHE A 74 16.26 -44.58 -132.94
CA PHE A 74 16.86 -43.85 -131.83
C PHE A 74 15.96 -43.70 -130.61
N LYS A 75 14.72 -44.19 -130.69
CA LYS A 75 13.78 -44.18 -129.55
C LYS A 75 14.08 -45.25 -128.51
N GLU A 76 14.81 -46.30 -128.87
CA GLU A 76 15.17 -47.34 -127.90
C GLU A 76 16.27 -46.87 -126.92
N LEU A 77 15.93 -46.94 -125.62
CA LEU A 77 16.80 -46.60 -124.48
C LEU A 77 17.98 -47.56 -124.26
N SER A 78 18.01 -48.71 -124.95
CA SER A 78 19.10 -49.68 -124.87
C SER A 78 20.36 -49.14 -125.57
N ASN A 79 21.52 -49.29 -124.92
CA ASN A 79 22.82 -48.86 -125.46
C ASN A 79 22.93 -47.36 -125.83
N LEU A 80 22.22 -46.48 -125.12
CA LEU A 80 22.20 -45.03 -125.35
C LEU A 80 23.60 -44.39 -125.37
N GLN A 81 24.49 -44.86 -124.49
CA GLN A 81 25.90 -44.42 -124.43
C GLN A 81 26.68 -44.76 -125.72
N ALA A 82 26.47 -45.97 -126.26
CA ALA A 82 27.10 -46.41 -127.50
C ALA A 82 26.52 -45.68 -128.72
N LYS A 83 25.21 -45.39 -128.72
CA LYS A 83 24.53 -44.57 -129.75
C LYS A 83 25.09 -43.14 -129.78
N LYS A 84 25.33 -42.53 -128.61
CA LYS A 84 25.97 -41.20 -128.50
C LYS A 84 27.38 -41.17 -129.09
N GLN A 85 28.22 -42.15 -128.77
CA GLN A 85 29.59 -42.23 -129.28
C GLN A 85 29.64 -42.42 -130.81
N LYS A 86 28.78 -43.29 -131.36
CA LYS A 86 28.66 -43.46 -132.82
C LYS A 86 28.24 -42.17 -133.53
N HIS A 87 27.31 -41.41 -132.94
CA HIS A 87 26.86 -40.14 -133.52
C HIS A 87 27.96 -39.06 -133.53
N GLN A 88 28.77 -38.99 -132.48
CA GLN A 88 29.94 -38.11 -132.42
C GLN A 88 31.02 -38.47 -133.46
N ALA A 89 31.24 -39.76 -133.71
CA ALA A 89 32.14 -40.20 -134.77
C ALA A 89 31.64 -39.76 -136.16
N PHE A 90 30.33 -39.83 -136.39
CA PHE A 90 29.74 -39.39 -137.65
C PHE A 90 29.77 -37.86 -137.85
N GLU A 91 29.67 -37.08 -136.77
CA GLU A 91 29.81 -35.62 -136.81
C GLU A 91 31.17 -35.18 -137.41
N LEU A 92 32.23 -35.91 -137.08
CA LEU A 92 33.57 -35.70 -137.64
C LEU A 92 33.66 -36.09 -139.12
N GLU A 93 32.95 -37.15 -139.53
CA GLU A 93 32.90 -37.55 -140.94
C GLU A 93 32.12 -36.54 -141.81
N VAL A 94 31.00 -36.01 -141.30
CA VAL A 94 30.18 -34.99 -141.98
C VAL A 94 30.96 -33.68 -142.16
N THR A 95 31.74 -33.28 -141.17
CA THR A 95 32.57 -32.06 -141.29
C THR A 95 33.65 -32.20 -142.36
N ALA A 96 34.32 -33.35 -142.45
CA ALA A 96 35.34 -33.60 -143.47
C ALA A 96 34.77 -33.61 -144.91
N HIS A 97 33.60 -34.20 -145.14
CA HIS A 97 33.00 -34.27 -146.48
C HIS A 97 32.34 -32.96 -146.91
N SER A 98 32.02 -32.05 -145.97
CA SER A 98 31.57 -30.70 -146.30
C SER A 98 32.61 -29.91 -147.09
N GLU A 99 33.91 -30.13 -146.81
CA GLU A 99 35.00 -29.48 -147.54
C GLU A 99 35.13 -30.02 -148.98
N THR A 100 34.84 -31.31 -149.18
CA THR A 100 34.87 -31.94 -150.51
C THR A 100 33.75 -31.46 -151.44
N LEU A 101 32.54 -31.21 -150.89
CA LEU A 101 31.43 -30.61 -151.63
C LEU A 101 31.79 -29.20 -152.12
N SER A 102 32.38 -28.37 -151.24
CA SER A 102 32.81 -27.01 -151.59
C SER A 102 33.89 -26.97 -152.68
N ALA A 103 34.81 -27.94 -152.69
CA ALA A 103 35.81 -28.07 -153.75
C ALA A 103 35.20 -28.48 -155.10
N LEU A 104 34.20 -29.37 -155.09
CA LEU A 104 33.43 -29.78 -156.27
C LEU A 104 32.64 -28.61 -156.86
N ASP A 105 32.00 -27.79 -156.03
CA ASP A 105 31.29 -26.60 -156.48
C ASP A 105 32.22 -25.63 -157.21
N SER A 106 33.36 -25.33 -156.58
CA SER A 106 34.36 -24.42 -157.13
C SER A 106 34.84 -24.89 -158.51
N SER A 107 35.12 -26.19 -158.64
CA SER A 107 35.56 -26.77 -159.92
C SER A 107 34.44 -26.83 -160.96
N GLY A 108 33.22 -27.16 -160.55
CA GLY A 108 32.05 -27.27 -161.40
C GLY A 108 31.62 -25.93 -161.98
N GLU A 109 31.52 -24.90 -161.14
CA GLU A 109 31.17 -23.54 -161.57
C GLU A 109 32.22 -22.93 -162.50
N GLU A 110 33.52 -23.17 -162.26
CA GLU A 110 34.59 -22.69 -163.14
C GLU A 110 34.44 -23.27 -164.56
N MET A 111 34.15 -24.57 -164.68
CA MET A 111 33.90 -25.21 -165.97
C MET A 111 32.63 -24.68 -166.64
N ILE A 112 31.57 -24.41 -165.87
CA ILE A 112 30.32 -23.84 -166.39
C ILE A 112 30.56 -22.46 -166.99
N GLY A 113 31.25 -21.58 -166.25
CA GLY A 113 31.55 -20.21 -166.66
C GLY A 113 32.42 -20.11 -167.93
N GLN A 114 33.29 -21.09 -168.18
CA GLN A 114 34.14 -21.14 -169.37
C GLN A 114 33.42 -21.63 -170.64
N GLY A 115 32.10 -21.89 -170.59
CA GLY A 115 31.32 -22.33 -171.75
C GLY A 115 31.62 -23.77 -172.16
N HIS A 116 31.99 -24.62 -171.20
CA HIS A 116 32.31 -26.02 -171.42
C HIS A 116 31.14 -26.77 -172.11
N TYR A 117 31.46 -27.75 -172.96
CA TYR A 117 30.44 -28.45 -173.75
C TYR A 117 29.41 -29.26 -172.92
N ALA A 118 29.68 -29.46 -171.63
CA ALA A 118 28.85 -30.24 -170.70
C ALA A 118 28.31 -29.43 -169.50
N SER A 119 28.36 -28.09 -169.55
CA SER A 119 28.02 -27.20 -168.42
C SER A 119 26.64 -27.46 -167.80
N GLU A 120 25.61 -27.72 -168.62
CA GLU A 120 24.25 -27.98 -168.12
C GLU A 120 24.15 -29.28 -167.32
N ILE A 121 24.96 -30.29 -167.68
CA ILE A 121 25.03 -31.57 -166.96
C ILE A 121 25.76 -31.39 -165.62
N ILE A 122 26.86 -30.63 -165.61
CA ILE A 122 27.63 -30.31 -164.39
C ILE A 122 26.76 -29.59 -163.36
N LYS A 123 25.99 -28.59 -163.79
CA LYS A 123 25.12 -27.81 -162.90
C LYS A 123 24.05 -28.67 -162.22
N ASN A 124 23.30 -29.45 -163.02
CA ASN A 124 22.26 -30.32 -162.47
C ASN A 124 22.85 -31.33 -161.47
N ARG A 125 24.09 -31.78 -161.69
CA ARG A 125 24.76 -32.72 -160.78
C ARG A 125 25.15 -32.09 -159.44
N LEU A 126 25.60 -30.83 -159.43
CA LEU A 126 25.87 -30.09 -158.19
C LEU A 126 24.58 -29.80 -157.42
N ASP A 127 23.50 -29.42 -158.12
CA ASP A 127 22.20 -29.18 -157.49
C ASP A 127 21.63 -30.46 -156.84
N GLU A 128 21.78 -31.62 -157.50
CA GLU A 128 21.42 -32.94 -156.94
C GLU A 128 22.22 -33.27 -155.68
N LEU A 129 23.55 -33.05 -155.69
CA LEU A 129 24.42 -33.30 -154.55
C LEU A 129 24.07 -32.42 -153.33
N HIS A 130 23.80 -31.13 -153.56
CA HIS A 130 23.39 -30.22 -152.49
C HIS A 130 22.05 -30.60 -151.85
N ALA A 131 21.07 -31.01 -152.66
CA ALA A 131 19.79 -31.46 -152.14
C ALA A 131 19.94 -32.72 -151.26
N LEU A 132 20.84 -33.64 -151.63
CA LEU A 132 21.15 -34.82 -150.82
C LEU A 132 21.92 -34.45 -149.53
N TRP A 133 22.84 -33.48 -149.60
CA TRP A 133 23.59 -32.99 -148.44
C TRP A 133 22.70 -32.31 -147.39
N GLU A 134 21.82 -31.40 -147.80
CA GLU A 134 20.87 -30.73 -146.91
C GLU A 134 19.94 -31.72 -146.21
N ARG A 135 19.51 -32.77 -146.92
CA ARG A 135 18.72 -33.84 -146.34
C ARG A 135 19.49 -34.60 -145.25
N LEU A 136 20.77 -34.87 -145.47
CA LEU A 136 21.63 -35.54 -144.49
C LEU A 136 21.84 -34.67 -143.23
N ILE A 137 22.10 -33.37 -143.39
CA ILE A 137 22.32 -32.43 -142.28
C ILE A 137 21.05 -32.26 -141.44
N THR A 138 19.89 -32.15 -142.08
CA THR A 138 18.61 -32.03 -141.37
C THR A 138 18.34 -33.26 -140.50
N MET A 139 18.56 -34.47 -141.04
CA MET A 139 18.44 -35.71 -140.26
C MET A 139 19.48 -35.82 -139.14
N PHE A 140 20.71 -35.35 -139.37
CA PHE A 140 21.78 -35.38 -138.37
C PHE A 140 21.42 -34.53 -137.14
N ARG A 141 20.99 -33.27 -137.35
CA ARG A 141 20.65 -32.33 -136.26
C ARG A 141 19.48 -32.82 -135.42
N GLU A 142 18.45 -33.36 -136.07
CA GLU A 142 17.27 -33.89 -135.35
C GLU A 142 17.64 -35.08 -134.47
N LYS A 143 18.58 -35.91 -134.94
CA LYS A 143 19.12 -37.04 -134.17
C LYS A 143 20.01 -36.59 -132.99
N SER A 144 20.81 -35.54 -133.13
CA SER A 144 21.58 -34.96 -132.00
C SER A 144 20.65 -34.44 -130.90
N ARG A 145 19.54 -33.79 -131.27
CA ARG A 145 18.52 -33.28 -130.35
C ARG A 145 17.89 -34.42 -129.55
N LEU A 146 17.45 -35.48 -130.23
CA LEU A 146 16.73 -36.60 -129.62
C LEU A 146 17.57 -37.40 -128.60
N ILE A 147 18.86 -37.62 -128.88
CA ILE A 147 19.77 -38.35 -127.97
C ILE A 147 19.99 -37.58 -126.65
N ASN A 148 20.17 -36.25 -126.73
CA ASN A 148 20.36 -35.42 -125.54
C ASN A 148 19.09 -35.34 -124.70
N LEU A 149 17.92 -35.24 -125.33
CA LEU A 149 16.64 -35.27 -124.62
C LEU A 149 16.39 -36.60 -123.91
N THR A 150 16.70 -37.72 -124.56
CA THR A 150 16.54 -39.05 -123.97
C THR A 150 17.44 -39.26 -122.75
N LEU A 151 18.65 -38.67 -122.74
CA LEU A 151 19.54 -38.67 -121.56
C LEU A 151 18.96 -37.89 -120.38
N LYS A 152 18.43 -36.67 -120.65
CA LYS A 152 17.75 -35.85 -119.63
C LYS A 152 16.53 -36.60 -119.06
N PHE A 153 15.79 -37.29 -119.92
CA PHE A 153 14.61 -38.07 -119.54
C PHE A 153 14.92 -39.26 -118.61
N VAL A 154 15.98 -40.04 -118.89
CA VAL A 154 16.40 -41.15 -118.01
C VAL A 154 16.83 -40.64 -116.62
N GLN A 155 17.53 -39.49 -116.57
CA GLN A 155 17.90 -38.87 -115.30
C GLN A 155 16.67 -38.41 -114.52
N PHE A 156 15.67 -37.83 -115.19
CA PHE A 156 14.39 -37.48 -114.61
C PHE A 156 13.67 -38.70 -114.02
N LEU A 157 13.51 -39.79 -114.79
CA LEU A 157 12.83 -41.01 -114.32
C LEU A 157 13.49 -41.61 -113.07
N ARG A 158 14.82 -41.68 -113.06
CA ARG A 158 15.55 -42.17 -111.88
C ARG A 158 15.26 -41.32 -110.64
N GLN A 159 15.26 -39.99 -110.77
CA GLN A 159 14.98 -39.11 -109.65
C GLN A 159 13.52 -39.22 -109.16
N VAL A 160 12.57 -39.38 -110.09
CA VAL A 160 11.17 -39.66 -109.78
C VAL A 160 11.04 -40.94 -108.96
N ASP A 161 11.63 -42.04 -109.42
CA ASP A 161 11.55 -43.33 -108.72
C ASP A 161 12.19 -43.29 -107.33
N GLU A 162 13.31 -42.56 -107.17
CA GLU A 162 13.96 -42.38 -105.87
C GLU A 162 13.08 -41.61 -104.87
N ILE A 163 12.38 -40.54 -105.28
CA ILE A 163 11.44 -39.82 -104.40
C ILE A 163 10.19 -40.67 -104.13
N LEU A 164 9.62 -41.32 -105.14
CA LEU A 164 8.43 -42.16 -104.95
C LEU A 164 8.71 -43.34 -104.00
N PHE A 165 9.86 -43.98 -104.09
CA PHE A 165 10.26 -45.02 -103.14
C PHE A 165 10.35 -44.48 -101.71
N TRP A 166 11.02 -43.34 -101.51
CA TRP A 166 11.13 -42.70 -100.20
C TRP A 166 9.77 -42.31 -99.62
N THR A 167 8.87 -41.74 -100.44
CA THR A 167 7.52 -41.37 -99.97
C THR A 167 6.73 -42.58 -99.46
N ARG A 168 6.79 -43.72 -100.15
CA ARG A 168 6.11 -44.96 -99.71
C ARG A 168 6.69 -45.53 -98.41
N GLU A 169 8.02 -45.52 -98.29
CA GLU A 169 8.68 -45.94 -97.05
C GLU A 169 8.23 -45.06 -95.88
N LYS A 170 8.28 -43.74 -96.04
CA LYS A 170 7.94 -42.82 -94.97
C LYS A 170 6.44 -42.75 -94.69
N GLU A 171 5.56 -42.99 -95.66
CA GLU A 171 4.11 -43.09 -95.43
C GLU A 171 3.77 -44.11 -94.33
N THR A 172 4.51 -45.22 -94.24
CA THR A 172 4.34 -46.22 -93.16
C THR A 172 4.80 -45.71 -91.79
N TYR A 173 5.84 -44.87 -91.75
CA TYR A 173 6.30 -44.24 -90.51
C TYR A 173 5.27 -43.22 -90.00
N VAL A 174 4.70 -42.41 -90.89
CA VAL A 174 3.78 -41.34 -90.49
C VAL A 174 2.41 -41.88 -90.04
N THR A 175 1.99 -43.03 -90.59
CA THR A 175 0.71 -43.69 -90.28
C THR A 175 0.73 -44.58 -89.04
N SER A 176 1.86 -44.71 -88.35
CA SER A 176 1.93 -45.46 -87.08
C SER A 176 0.98 -44.88 -86.03
N GLU A 177 0.24 -45.72 -85.31
CA GLU A 177 -0.70 -45.31 -84.25
C GLU A 177 -0.04 -45.18 -82.87
N ASP A 178 1.30 -45.22 -82.80
CA ASP A 178 2.02 -45.05 -81.54
C ASP A 178 2.27 -43.55 -81.27
N PHE A 179 1.54 -43.02 -80.28
CA PHE A 179 1.62 -41.64 -79.84
C PHE A 179 2.27 -41.48 -78.46
N GLY A 180 2.76 -42.57 -77.85
CA GLY A 180 3.40 -42.54 -76.54
C GLY A 180 2.46 -42.91 -75.38
N GLN A 181 3.03 -43.57 -74.36
CA GLN A 181 2.29 -44.06 -73.18
C GLN A 181 2.47 -43.16 -71.95
N ASP A 182 3.59 -42.43 -71.90
CA ASP A 182 3.98 -41.46 -70.89
C ASP A 182 4.63 -40.24 -71.57
N LEU A 183 4.91 -39.19 -70.80
CA LEU A 183 5.42 -37.95 -71.35
C LEU A 183 6.80 -38.12 -72.00
N GLU A 184 7.70 -38.87 -71.38
CA GLU A 184 9.04 -39.13 -71.87
C GLU A 184 9.02 -39.88 -73.21
N HIS A 185 8.10 -40.83 -73.37
CA HIS A 185 7.90 -41.54 -74.63
C HIS A 185 7.34 -40.61 -75.71
N VAL A 186 6.35 -39.76 -75.38
CA VAL A 186 5.82 -38.77 -76.33
C VAL A 186 6.90 -37.78 -76.79
N GLU A 187 7.71 -37.25 -75.87
CA GLU A 187 8.83 -36.33 -76.19
C GLU A 187 9.86 -37.00 -77.10
N ALA A 188 10.17 -38.28 -76.86
CA ALA A 188 11.07 -39.05 -77.72
C ALA A 188 10.49 -39.27 -79.13
N LEU A 189 9.18 -39.52 -79.24
CA LEU A 189 8.48 -39.65 -80.51
C LEU A 189 8.40 -38.31 -81.26
N GLN A 190 8.13 -37.20 -80.57
CA GLN A 190 8.16 -35.85 -81.15
C GLN A 190 9.54 -35.51 -81.70
N LYS A 191 10.62 -35.78 -80.96
CA LYS A 191 11.99 -35.54 -81.44
C LYS A 191 12.31 -36.32 -82.71
N LYS A 192 11.95 -37.60 -82.76
CA LYS A 192 12.10 -38.43 -83.97
C LYS A 192 11.24 -37.93 -85.12
N PHE A 193 10.07 -37.36 -84.81
CA PHE A 193 9.17 -36.79 -85.80
C PHE A 193 9.69 -35.45 -86.36
N ASP A 194 10.30 -34.61 -85.54
CA ASP A 194 10.97 -33.38 -85.97
C ASP A 194 12.15 -33.66 -86.92
N GLU A 195 12.90 -34.74 -86.66
CA GLU A 195 13.94 -35.23 -87.57
C GLU A 195 13.34 -35.62 -88.93
N PHE A 196 12.20 -36.33 -88.93
CA PHE A 196 11.46 -36.65 -90.15
C PHE A 196 10.93 -35.40 -90.88
N MET A 197 10.43 -34.38 -90.16
CA MET A 197 9.94 -33.15 -90.79
C MET A 197 11.05 -32.41 -91.54
N LYS A 198 12.28 -32.38 -91.00
CA LYS A 198 13.46 -31.84 -91.70
C LYS A 198 13.79 -32.64 -92.96
N ASP A 199 13.70 -33.98 -92.88
CA ASP A 199 13.90 -34.84 -94.04
C ASP A 199 12.83 -34.61 -95.12
N LEU A 200 11.58 -34.36 -94.71
CA LEU A 200 10.48 -34.04 -95.63
C LEU A 200 10.72 -32.72 -96.35
N GLU A 201 11.09 -31.65 -95.63
CA GLU A 201 11.45 -30.35 -96.23
C GLU A 201 12.59 -30.50 -97.26
N TYR A 202 13.60 -31.33 -96.95
CA TYR A 202 14.68 -31.61 -97.87
C TYR A 202 14.19 -32.32 -99.15
N GLN A 203 13.32 -33.32 -99.04
CA GLN A 203 12.77 -34.02 -100.21
C GLN A 203 11.81 -33.16 -101.03
N GLU A 204 11.13 -32.18 -100.41
CA GLU A 204 10.36 -31.18 -101.16
C GLU A 204 11.24 -30.35 -102.06
N SER A 205 12.38 -29.83 -101.55
CA SER A 205 13.33 -29.06 -102.36
C SER A 205 13.86 -29.90 -103.54
N ARG A 206 14.09 -31.19 -103.30
CA ARG A 206 14.53 -32.13 -104.32
C ARG A 206 13.45 -32.43 -105.37
N ALA A 207 12.17 -32.39 -104.98
CA ALA A 207 11.07 -32.53 -105.93
C ALA A 207 10.92 -31.29 -106.82
N GLU A 208 11.27 -30.09 -106.34
CA GLU A 208 11.35 -28.88 -107.17
C GLU A 208 12.37 -29.04 -108.30
N ASP A 209 13.53 -29.63 -108.03
CA ASP A 209 14.52 -29.96 -109.07
C ASP A 209 13.97 -30.92 -110.13
N ILE A 210 13.15 -31.90 -109.71
CA ILE A 210 12.48 -32.84 -110.62
C ILE A 210 11.46 -32.11 -111.49
N TYR A 211 10.66 -31.22 -110.91
CA TYR A 211 9.69 -30.41 -111.66
C TYR A 211 10.39 -29.49 -112.65
N HIS A 212 11.52 -28.87 -112.28
CA HIS A 212 12.31 -28.07 -113.21
C HIS A 212 12.82 -28.88 -114.40
N LYS A 213 13.32 -30.10 -114.16
CA LYS A 213 13.77 -30.99 -115.25
C LYS A 213 12.62 -31.49 -116.12
N ALA A 214 11.45 -31.72 -115.53
CA ALA A 214 10.24 -32.03 -116.29
C ALA A 214 9.86 -30.86 -117.22
N ASP A 215 9.86 -29.64 -116.70
CA ASP A 215 9.57 -28.43 -117.49
C ASP A 215 10.58 -28.22 -118.62
N GLU A 216 11.87 -28.51 -118.41
CA GLU A 216 12.89 -28.47 -119.46
C GLU A 216 12.62 -29.49 -120.57
N LEU A 217 12.26 -30.73 -120.22
CA LEU A 217 11.91 -31.77 -121.19
C LEU A 217 10.67 -31.42 -122.02
N LEU A 218 9.66 -30.83 -121.37
CA LEU A 218 8.43 -30.39 -122.03
C LEU A 218 8.66 -29.18 -122.96
N LYS A 219 9.52 -28.22 -122.57
CA LYS A 219 9.86 -27.06 -123.42
C LYS A 219 10.63 -27.45 -124.68
N GLU A 220 11.44 -28.50 -124.61
CA GLU A 220 12.26 -28.96 -125.74
C GLU A 220 11.51 -29.99 -126.63
N GLU A 221 10.18 -30.15 -126.47
CA GLU A 221 9.28 -31.04 -127.24
C GLU A 221 9.81 -32.48 -127.32
N PHE A 222 9.85 -33.16 -126.18
CA PHE A 222 10.27 -34.56 -126.10
C PHE A 222 9.13 -35.49 -126.56
N PRO A 223 9.40 -36.60 -127.28
CA PRO A 223 8.32 -37.44 -127.82
C PRO A 223 7.39 -38.09 -126.78
N GLU A 224 7.81 -38.19 -125.51
CA GLU A 224 7.01 -38.79 -124.42
C GLU A 224 6.60 -37.77 -123.34
N ASP A 225 6.24 -36.55 -123.76
CA ASP A 225 5.76 -35.48 -122.86
C ASP A 225 4.61 -35.92 -121.94
N THR A 226 3.74 -36.82 -122.40
CA THR A 226 2.65 -37.40 -121.58
C THR A 226 3.17 -38.15 -120.36
N LEU A 227 4.25 -38.93 -120.53
CA LEU A 227 4.84 -39.70 -119.44
C LEU A 227 5.61 -38.81 -118.46
N VAL A 228 6.25 -37.73 -118.95
CA VAL A 228 6.89 -36.70 -118.10
C VAL A 228 5.87 -36.01 -117.20
N ILE A 229 4.71 -35.63 -117.76
CA ILE A 229 3.60 -35.03 -116.99
C ILE A 229 3.03 -36.01 -115.97
N GLU A 230 2.77 -37.26 -116.38
CA GLU A 230 2.24 -38.30 -115.49
C GLU A 230 3.17 -38.56 -114.30
N LYS A 231 4.47 -38.74 -114.56
CA LYS A 231 5.49 -38.99 -113.52
C LYS A 231 5.67 -37.80 -112.57
N SER A 232 5.62 -36.57 -113.09
CA SER A 232 5.66 -35.35 -112.27
C SER A 232 4.42 -35.21 -111.40
N ARG A 233 3.24 -35.61 -111.90
CA ARG A 233 1.99 -35.63 -111.14
C ARG A 233 2.03 -36.68 -110.02
N GLU A 234 2.55 -37.89 -110.30
CA GLU A 234 2.70 -38.95 -109.29
C GLU A 234 3.54 -38.47 -108.08
N VAL A 235 4.69 -37.82 -108.32
CA VAL A 235 5.54 -37.27 -107.25
C VAL A 235 4.80 -36.20 -106.43
N ARG A 236 4.05 -35.33 -107.09
CA ARG A 236 3.28 -34.25 -106.44
C ARG A 236 2.17 -34.80 -105.55
N GLU A 237 1.39 -35.75 -106.05
CA GLU A 237 0.31 -36.40 -105.31
C GLU A 237 0.85 -37.20 -104.11
N ALA A 238 1.97 -37.91 -104.28
CA ALA A 238 2.60 -38.69 -103.22
C ALA A 238 3.15 -37.81 -102.08
N LEU A 239 3.84 -36.71 -102.41
CA LEU A 239 4.35 -35.77 -101.41
C LEU A 239 3.24 -35.03 -100.68
N GLU A 240 2.20 -34.58 -101.39
CA GLU A 240 1.07 -33.88 -100.77
C GLU A 240 0.31 -34.81 -99.82
N ARG A 241 0.12 -36.08 -100.19
CA ARG A 241 -0.45 -37.08 -99.27
C ARG A 241 0.42 -37.25 -98.02
N LEU A 242 1.72 -37.41 -98.20
CA LEU A 242 2.66 -37.61 -97.09
C LEU A 242 2.65 -36.40 -96.12
N LYS A 243 2.58 -35.16 -96.63
CA LYS A 243 2.44 -33.95 -95.81
C LYS A 243 1.15 -33.93 -95.00
N ASN A 244 0.03 -34.30 -95.61
CA ASN A 244 -1.25 -34.32 -94.91
C ASN A 244 -1.24 -35.38 -93.80
N LEU A 245 -0.66 -36.56 -94.05
CA LEU A 245 -0.45 -37.57 -93.01
C LEU A 245 0.51 -37.08 -91.93
N ALA A 246 1.57 -36.35 -92.31
CA ALA A 246 2.56 -35.79 -91.38
C ALA A 246 1.92 -34.78 -90.44
N LYS A 247 1.10 -33.88 -90.98
CA LYS A 247 0.34 -32.92 -90.19
C LYS A 247 -0.63 -33.60 -89.22
N MET A 248 -1.39 -34.61 -89.67
CA MET A 248 -2.29 -35.36 -88.80
C MET A 248 -1.53 -36.06 -87.66
N ARG A 249 -0.36 -36.65 -87.93
CA ARG A 249 0.47 -37.25 -86.89
C ARG A 249 1.03 -36.20 -85.93
N GLN A 250 1.47 -35.05 -86.43
CA GLN A 250 1.97 -33.93 -85.63
C GLN A 250 0.92 -33.43 -84.63
N ASP A 251 -0.31 -33.22 -85.11
CA ASP A 251 -1.43 -32.78 -84.28
C ASP A 251 -1.75 -33.82 -83.18
N LYS A 252 -1.73 -35.11 -83.52
CA LYS A 252 -1.95 -36.21 -82.55
C LYS A 252 -0.82 -36.38 -81.54
N LEU A 253 0.44 -36.21 -81.94
CA LEU A 253 1.59 -36.20 -81.03
C LEU A 253 1.57 -34.98 -80.10
N LEU A 254 1.08 -33.83 -80.56
CA LEU A 254 0.90 -32.65 -79.74
C LEU A 254 -0.24 -32.84 -78.72
N GLU A 255 -1.37 -33.40 -79.15
CA GLU A 255 -2.48 -33.81 -78.27
C GLU A 255 -1.99 -34.74 -77.15
N ALA A 256 -1.28 -35.82 -77.51
CA ALA A 256 -0.73 -36.77 -76.55
C ALA A 256 0.24 -36.11 -75.56
N TYR A 257 1.07 -35.17 -76.02
CA TYR A 257 2.01 -34.44 -75.16
C TYR A 257 1.30 -33.56 -74.13
N GLU A 258 0.30 -32.79 -74.56
CA GLU A 258 -0.45 -31.90 -73.67
C GLU A 258 -1.19 -32.70 -72.58
N ILE A 259 -1.79 -33.84 -72.95
CA ILE A 259 -2.49 -34.75 -72.02
C ILE A 259 -1.53 -35.42 -71.05
N GLN A 260 -0.42 -35.99 -71.53
CA GLN A 260 0.54 -36.67 -70.66
C GLN A 260 1.27 -35.70 -69.73
N ARG A 261 1.52 -34.46 -70.18
CA ARG A 261 2.06 -33.41 -69.31
C ARG A 261 1.10 -33.07 -68.18
N PHE A 262 -0.18 -32.92 -68.49
CA PHE A 262 -1.23 -32.70 -67.49
C PHE A 262 -1.33 -33.88 -66.51
N PHE A 263 -1.28 -35.13 -67.00
CA PHE A 263 -1.30 -36.31 -66.14
C PHE A 263 -0.10 -36.36 -65.19
N ARG A 264 1.11 -36.09 -65.67
CA ARG A 264 2.31 -36.01 -64.84
C ARG A 264 2.19 -34.93 -63.77
N ASP A 265 1.73 -33.74 -64.13
CA ASP A 265 1.61 -32.61 -63.20
C ASP A 265 0.50 -32.88 -62.16
N THR A 266 -0.58 -33.57 -62.56
CA THR A 266 -1.64 -34.06 -61.67
C THR A 266 -1.16 -35.18 -60.74
N ASP A 267 -0.39 -36.15 -61.23
CA ASP A 267 0.18 -37.23 -60.42
C ASP A 267 1.19 -36.71 -59.40
N LYS A 268 1.99 -35.70 -59.77
CA LYS A 268 2.86 -34.98 -58.83
C LYS A 268 2.03 -34.31 -57.72
N ALA A 269 0.92 -33.65 -58.09
CA ALA A 269 0.02 -33.05 -57.11
C ALA A 269 -0.60 -34.12 -56.19
N ILE A 270 -1.05 -35.27 -56.72
CA ILE A 270 -1.56 -36.39 -55.92
C ILE A 270 -0.49 -36.93 -54.96
N SER A 271 0.76 -37.08 -55.43
CA SER A 271 1.88 -37.49 -54.56
C SER A 271 2.08 -36.50 -53.41
N TRP A 272 2.10 -35.20 -53.70
CA TRP A 272 2.22 -34.16 -52.68
C TRP A 272 1.05 -34.17 -51.68
N VAL A 273 -0.19 -34.33 -52.15
CA VAL A 273 -1.38 -34.49 -51.29
C VAL A 273 -1.21 -35.69 -50.35
N ASN A 274 -0.77 -36.83 -50.87
CA ASN A 274 -0.54 -38.03 -50.08
C ASN A 274 0.62 -37.89 -49.08
N GLU A 275 1.72 -37.23 -49.46
CA GLU A 275 2.83 -36.92 -48.54
C GLU A 275 2.37 -36.04 -47.38
N LYS A 276 1.55 -35.01 -47.65
CA LYS A 276 0.98 -34.13 -46.62
C LYS A 276 -0.09 -34.80 -45.75
N SER A 277 -0.62 -35.96 -46.16
CA SER A 277 -1.54 -36.79 -45.35
C SER A 277 -0.83 -37.55 -44.22
N ILE A 278 0.47 -37.84 -44.37
CA ILE A 278 1.23 -38.65 -43.40
C ILE A 278 1.25 -38.00 -42.00
N PRO A 279 1.62 -36.71 -41.83
CA PRO A 279 1.63 -36.08 -40.51
C PRO A 279 0.25 -35.96 -39.85
N LEU A 280 -0.81 -35.91 -40.66
CA LEU A 280 -2.20 -35.82 -40.20
C LEU A 280 -2.74 -37.15 -39.68
N SER A 281 -2.11 -38.27 -40.09
CA SER A 281 -2.48 -39.62 -39.65
C SER A 281 -1.86 -40.00 -38.29
N ILE A 282 -1.01 -39.15 -37.72
CA ILE A 282 -0.38 -39.38 -36.41
C ILE A 282 -1.40 -39.05 -35.29
N GLU A 283 -1.74 -40.04 -34.47
CA GLU A 283 -2.71 -39.89 -33.38
C GLU A 283 -2.18 -39.10 -32.16
N ASP A 284 -0.86 -39.02 -31.97
CA ASP A 284 -0.26 -38.37 -30.80
C ASP A 284 -0.61 -36.88 -30.71
N CYS A 285 -1.41 -36.49 -29.72
CA CYS A 285 -1.83 -35.10 -29.51
C CYS A 285 -0.96 -34.33 -28.52
N GLY A 286 0.16 -34.89 -28.05
CA GLY A 286 1.00 -34.28 -27.02
C GLY A 286 0.60 -34.69 -25.60
N ARG A 287 1.59 -34.75 -24.69
CA ARG A 287 1.43 -35.27 -23.32
C ARG A 287 1.43 -34.17 -22.24
N ASP A 288 1.81 -32.96 -22.62
CA ASP A 288 1.86 -31.77 -21.77
C ASP A 288 1.55 -30.51 -22.60
N LEU A 289 1.31 -29.38 -21.94
CA LEU A 289 0.92 -28.14 -22.61
C LEU A 289 1.93 -27.68 -23.67
N ALA A 290 3.23 -27.79 -23.39
CA ALA A 290 4.29 -27.34 -24.29
C ALA A 290 4.36 -28.21 -25.56
N SER A 291 4.25 -29.53 -25.42
CA SER A 291 4.24 -30.48 -26.54
C SER A 291 3.00 -30.31 -27.42
N VAL A 292 1.82 -30.09 -26.84
CA VAL A 292 0.59 -29.80 -27.61
C VAL A 292 0.75 -28.49 -28.40
N GLN A 293 1.22 -27.42 -27.75
CA GLN A 293 1.46 -26.13 -28.42
C GLN A 293 2.47 -26.24 -29.57
N ALA A 294 3.54 -27.04 -29.40
CA ALA A 294 4.49 -27.29 -30.48
C ALA A 294 3.85 -28.04 -31.65
N LEU A 295 2.96 -29.00 -31.38
CA LEU A 295 2.20 -29.70 -32.42
C LEU A 295 1.19 -28.79 -33.12
N GLN A 296 0.50 -27.90 -32.39
CA GLN A 296 -0.38 -26.89 -32.98
C GLN A 296 0.39 -25.96 -33.92
N ARG A 297 1.56 -25.43 -33.53
CA ARG A 297 2.39 -24.61 -34.43
C ARG A 297 2.82 -25.35 -35.71
N LYS A 298 3.10 -26.65 -35.60
CA LYS A 298 3.41 -27.49 -36.78
C LYS A 298 2.17 -27.67 -37.66
N HIS A 299 0.98 -27.81 -37.06
CA HIS A 299 -0.30 -27.88 -37.77
C HIS A 299 -0.64 -26.56 -38.47
N ASP A 300 -0.41 -25.41 -37.82
CA ASP A 300 -0.56 -24.06 -38.41
C ASP A 300 0.42 -23.81 -39.57
N ALA A 301 1.62 -24.43 -39.53
CA ALA A 301 2.55 -24.42 -40.65
C ALA A 301 2.05 -25.25 -41.82
N LEU A 302 1.47 -26.42 -41.54
CA LEU A 302 0.81 -27.26 -42.54
C LEU A 302 -0.40 -26.53 -43.16
N GLU A 303 -1.18 -25.76 -42.38
CA GLU A 303 -2.30 -24.96 -42.89
C GLU A 303 -1.87 -24.00 -44.00
N ARG A 304 -0.71 -23.37 -43.84
CA ARG A 304 -0.11 -22.49 -44.85
C ARG A 304 0.33 -23.24 -46.10
N ASP A 305 0.94 -24.43 -45.94
CA ASP A 305 1.30 -25.29 -47.07
C ASP A 305 0.06 -25.75 -47.86
N LEU A 306 -1.04 -26.08 -47.16
CA LEU A 306 -2.29 -26.49 -47.77
C LEU A 306 -2.95 -25.36 -48.57
N ALA A 307 -2.85 -24.11 -48.10
CA ALA A 307 -3.36 -22.96 -48.85
C ALA A 307 -2.69 -22.81 -50.23
N ALA A 308 -1.36 -23.00 -50.31
CA ALA A 308 -0.65 -22.98 -51.58
C ALA A 308 -1.00 -24.18 -52.48
N LEU A 309 -1.31 -25.34 -51.88
CA LEU A 309 -1.75 -26.52 -52.61
C LEU A 309 -3.15 -26.35 -53.20
N ASP A 310 -4.07 -25.71 -52.48
CA ASP A 310 -5.43 -25.40 -52.94
C ASP A 310 -5.40 -24.54 -54.21
N GLU A 311 -4.55 -23.51 -54.25
CA GLU A 311 -4.34 -22.68 -55.43
C GLU A 311 -3.81 -23.50 -56.62
N LYS A 312 -2.84 -24.39 -56.37
CA LYS A 312 -2.28 -25.24 -57.42
C LYS A 312 -3.29 -26.26 -57.98
N ILE A 313 -4.14 -26.80 -57.12
CA ILE A 313 -5.24 -27.70 -57.53
C ILE A 313 -6.28 -26.94 -58.35
N GLY A 314 -6.60 -25.70 -57.97
CA GLY A 314 -7.45 -24.81 -58.77
C GLY A 314 -6.91 -24.59 -60.19
N GLN A 315 -5.62 -24.28 -60.32
CA GLN A 315 -4.96 -24.14 -61.64
C GLN A 315 -5.05 -25.43 -62.48
N LEU A 316 -4.81 -26.59 -61.87
CA LEU A 316 -4.95 -27.88 -62.58
C LEU A 316 -6.40 -28.15 -62.99
N GLY A 317 -7.40 -27.63 -62.27
CA GLY A 317 -8.79 -27.68 -62.67
C GLY A 317 -9.10 -26.82 -63.89
N ASP A 318 -8.56 -25.60 -63.93
CA ASP A 318 -8.67 -24.73 -65.10
C ASP A 318 -7.96 -25.35 -66.32
N ASP A 319 -6.78 -25.94 -66.13
CA ASP A 319 -6.05 -26.67 -67.16
C ASP A 319 -6.85 -27.88 -67.67
N ALA A 320 -7.46 -28.66 -66.76
CA ALA A 320 -8.28 -29.82 -67.12
C ALA A 320 -9.49 -29.42 -67.98
N LEU A 321 -10.18 -28.33 -67.62
CA LEU A 321 -11.30 -27.79 -68.37
C LEU A 321 -10.89 -27.32 -69.77
N ALA A 322 -9.80 -26.55 -69.86
CA ALA A 322 -9.28 -26.06 -71.14
C ALA A 322 -8.85 -27.22 -72.05
N LEU A 323 -8.16 -28.23 -71.49
CA LEU A 323 -7.67 -29.38 -72.23
C LEU A 323 -8.82 -30.29 -72.70
N ALA A 324 -9.83 -30.51 -71.86
CA ALA A 324 -11.05 -31.23 -72.22
C ALA A 324 -11.89 -30.53 -73.31
N GLN A 325 -11.84 -29.19 -73.38
CA GLN A 325 -12.46 -28.42 -74.45
C GLN A 325 -11.70 -28.56 -75.77
N LYS A 326 -10.37 -28.57 -75.71
CA LYS A 326 -9.48 -28.67 -76.88
C LYS A 326 -9.47 -30.08 -77.49
N HIS A 327 -9.56 -31.11 -76.64
CA HIS A 327 -9.45 -32.53 -77.04
C HIS A 327 -10.68 -33.33 -76.55
N PRO A 328 -11.81 -33.31 -77.29
CA PRO A 328 -13.06 -33.91 -76.85
C PRO A 328 -13.00 -35.44 -76.68
N ASP A 329 -12.22 -36.12 -77.51
CA ASP A 329 -12.08 -37.59 -77.49
C ASP A 329 -11.43 -38.11 -76.19
N SER A 330 -10.61 -37.27 -75.56
CA SER A 330 -9.88 -37.60 -74.32
C SER A 330 -10.49 -36.99 -73.06
N LYS A 331 -11.63 -36.28 -73.18
CA LYS A 331 -12.28 -35.53 -72.11
C LYS A 331 -12.55 -36.36 -70.86
N ASP A 332 -13.13 -37.55 -71.02
CA ASP A 332 -13.52 -38.39 -69.88
C ASP A 332 -12.28 -38.87 -69.09
N THR A 333 -11.18 -39.15 -69.79
CA THR A 333 -9.91 -39.55 -69.17
C THR A 333 -9.25 -38.39 -68.42
N ILE A 334 -9.25 -37.19 -69.01
CA ILE A 334 -8.74 -35.95 -68.38
C ILE A 334 -9.54 -35.64 -67.11
N GLN A 335 -10.87 -35.69 -67.22
CA GLN A 335 -11.78 -35.42 -66.13
C GLN A 335 -11.62 -36.46 -65.00
N GLY A 336 -11.57 -37.75 -65.32
CA GLY A 336 -11.38 -38.81 -64.32
C GLY A 336 -10.06 -38.67 -63.55
N LYS A 337 -8.99 -38.21 -64.20
CA LYS A 337 -7.70 -37.95 -63.53
C LYS A 337 -7.77 -36.76 -62.58
N TYR A 338 -8.44 -35.68 -62.98
CA TYR A 338 -8.67 -34.51 -62.11
C TYR A 338 -9.59 -34.85 -60.92
N GLU A 339 -10.64 -35.64 -61.15
CA GLU A 339 -11.54 -36.11 -60.08
C GLU A 339 -10.80 -36.94 -59.03
N ALA A 340 -9.82 -37.77 -59.45
CA ALA A 340 -8.97 -38.50 -58.51
C ALA A 340 -8.10 -37.56 -57.64
N LEU A 341 -7.57 -36.47 -58.20
CA LEU A 341 -6.86 -35.43 -57.45
C LEU A 341 -7.78 -34.73 -56.45
N ILE A 342 -8.99 -34.35 -56.86
CA ILE A 342 -9.98 -33.72 -55.98
C ILE A 342 -10.40 -34.65 -54.84
N ALA A 343 -10.62 -35.93 -55.13
CA ALA A 343 -10.95 -36.93 -54.10
C ALA A 343 -9.82 -37.07 -53.06
N ALA A 344 -8.55 -37.09 -53.51
CA ALA A 344 -7.40 -37.11 -52.61
C ALA A 344 -7.31 -35.83 -51.76
N TRP A 345 -7.58 -34.67 -52.37
CA TRP A 345 -7.58 -33.36 -51.71
C TRP A 345 -8.65 -33.23 -50.63
N GLU A 346 -9.89 -33.63 -50.93
CA GLU A 346 -10.99 -33.61 -49.96
C GLU A 346 -10.75 -34.56 -48.77
N LYS A 347 -10.16 -35.73 -49.03
CA LYS A 347 -9.72 -36.64 -47.97
C LYS A 347 -8.69 -35.96 -47.05
N LEU A 348 -7.72 -35.24 -47.61
CA LEU A 348 -6.71 -34.52 -46.86
C LEU A 348 -7.30 -33.38 -46.03
N LYS A 349 -8.23 -32.59 -46.60
CA LYS A 349 -8.96 -31.52 -45.89
C LYS A 349 -9.70 -32.08 -44.66
N ASN A 350 -10.41 -33.19 -44.82
CA ASN A 350 -11.13 -33.83 -43.72
C ASN A 350 -10.17 -34.30 -42.60
N GLN A 351 -9.03 -34.92 -42.97
CA GLN A 351 -8.01 -35.32 -41.99
C GLN A 351 -7.39 -34.10 -41.29
N PHE A 352 -7.18 -32.99 -42.00
CA PHE A 352 -6.63 -31.76 -41.43
C PHE A 352 -7.55 -31.18 -40.36
N VAL A 353 -8.86 -31.10 -40.64
CA VAL A 353 -9.88 -30.60 -39.72
C VAL A 353 -10.03 -31.51 -38.50
N ASP A 354 -10.13 -32.83 -38.70
CA ASP A 354 -10.20 -33.81 -37.61
C ASP A 354 -8.98 -33.70 -36.67
N ARG A 355 -7.78 -33.59 -37.25
CA ARG A 355 -6.55 -33.40 -36.50
C ARG A 355 -6.53 -32.08 -35.72
N LYS A 356 -7.02 -30.98 -36.31
CA LYS A 356 -7.15 -29.66 -35.66
C LYS A 356 -8.03 -29.76 -34.40
N SER A 357 -9.21 -30.38 -34.52
CA SER A 357 -10.14 -30.60 -33.42
C SER A 357 -9.49 -31.38 -32.28
N LYS A 358 -8.85 -32.51 -32.59
CA LYS A 358 -8.15 -33.36 -31.59
C LYS A 358 -7.01 -32.64 -30.88
N LEU A 359 -6.23 -31.82 -31.61
CA LEU A 359 -5.17 -31.01 -31.01
C LEU A 359 -5.73 -29.90 -30.11
N GLU A 360 -6.85 -29.29 -30.50
CA GLU A 360 -7.50 -28.25 -29.70
C GLU A 360 -8.15 -28.80 -28.42
N GLU A 361 -8.77 -29.99 -28.50
CA GLU A 361 -9.28 -30.72 -27.33
C GLU A 361 -8.13 -31.09 -26.36
N SER A 362 -7.04 -31.66 -26.89
CA SER A 362 -5.84 -31.97 -26.10
C SER A 362 -5.23 -30.72 -25.46
N PHE A 363 -5.20 -29.60 -26.19
CA PHE A 363 -4.69 -28.32 -25.67
C PHE A 363 -5.53 -27.82 -24.49
N LYS A 364 -6.85 -27.80 -24.64
CA LYS A 364 -7.78 -27.39 -23.56
C LYS A 364 -7.62 -28.30 -22.34
N MET A 365 -7.49 -29.60 -22.53
CA MET A 365 -7.25 -30.57 -21.44
C MET A 365 -5.91 -30.33 -20.74
N GLN A 366 -4.81 -30.20 -21.49
CA GLN A 366 -3.49 -30.00 -20.90
C GLN A 366 -3.35 -28.64 -20.22
N ARG A 367 -4.02 -27.59 -20.73
CA ARG A 367 -4.08 -26.29 -20.06
C ARG A 367 -4.80 -26.39 -18.72
N PHE A 368 -5.98 -27.00 -18.70
CA PHE A 368 -6.71 -27.28 -17.45
C PHE A 368 -5.85 -28.05 -16.44
N LEU A 369 -5.16 -29.11 -16.86
CA LEU A 369 -4.29 -29.90 -15.99
C LEU A 369 -3.10 -29.10 -15.44
N ALA A 370 -2.51 -28.21 -16.26
CA ALA A 370 -1.41 -27.35 -15.84
C ALA A 370 -1.89 -26.34 -14.77
N ASP A 371 -3.01 -25.66 -15.02
CA ASP A 371 -3.58 -24.68 -14.08
C ASP A 371 -4.03 -25.34 -12.77
N TRP A 372 -4.70 -26.50 -12.86
CA TRP A 372 -5.08 -27.29 -11.69
C TRP A 372 -3.86 -27.66 -10.83
N LYS A 373 -2.74 -28.04 -11.47
CA LYS A 373 -1.51 -28.44 -10.78
C LYS A 373 -0.82 -27.24 -10.13
N ASP A 374 -0.73 -26.10 -10.83
CA ASP A 374 -0.19 -24.84 -10.29
C ASP A 374 -0.97 -24.43 -9.03
N LEU A 375 -2.30 -24.36 -9.14
CA LEU A 375 -3.17 -24.00 -8.03
C LEU A 375 -3.08 -24.99 -6.86
N SER A 376 -2.96 -26.29 -7.14
CA SER A 376 -2.83 -27.31 -6.08
C SER A 376 -1.52 -27.19 -5.31
N ILE A 377 -0.39 -26.94 -6.01
CA ILE A 377 0.91 -26.73 -5.38
C ILE A 377 0.89 -25.44 -4.57
N TRP A 378 0.44 -24.32 -5.17
CA TRP A 378 0.35 -23.04 -4.50
C TRP A 378 -0.53 -23.10 -3.24
N MET A 379 -1.69 -23.79 -3.27
CA MET A 379 -2.51 -23.97 -2.08
C MET A 379 -1.78 -24.76 -0.98
N THR A 380 -1.02 -25.79 -1.35
CA THR A 380 -0.25 -26.58 -0.38
C THR A 380 0.82 -25.73 0.29
N ASP A 381 1.55 -24.92 -0.50
CA ASP A 381 2.57 -24.02 0.00
C ASP A 381 1.96 -22.91 0.88
N MET A 382 0.83 -22.32 0.48
CA MET A 382 0.13 -21.29 1.24
C MET A 382 -0.40 -21.83 2.58
N LYS A 383 -0.96 -23.06 2.60
CA LYS A 383 -1.33 -23.74 3.86
C LYS A 383 -0.12 -23.94 4.77
N GLY A 384 1.03 -24.28 4.18
CA GLY A 384 2.30 -24.39 4.89
C GLY A 384 2.73 -23.07 5.53
N LEU A 385 2.68 -21.96 4.79
CA LEU A 385 3.02 -20.62 5.28
C LEU A 385 2.10 -20.15 6.41
N ILE A 386 0.78 -20.32 6.26
CA ILE A 386 -0.20 -19.94 7.28
C ILE A 386 0.00 -20.73 8.58
N SER A 387 0.44 -21.98 8.49
CA SER A 387 0.64 -22.88 9.64
C SER A 387 2.03 -22.79 10.29
N ALA A 388 3.00 -22.11 9.67
CA ALA A 388 4.41 -22.17 10.08
C ALA A 388 4.75 -21.35 11.33
N ASP A 389 4.07 -20.22 11.54
CA ASP A 389 4.41 -19.29 12.61
C ASP A 389 3.86 -19.76 13.97
N ASP A 390 4.69 -19.77 15.02
CA ASP A 390 4.21 -19.89 16.40
C ASP A 390 3.54 -18.59 16.85
N LEU A 391 2.65 -18.63 17.86
CA LEU A 391 2.03 -17.42 18.39
C LEU A 391 3.07 -16.51 19.07
N ALA A 392 3.00 -15.20 18.78
CA ALA A 392 3.90 -14.21 19.36
C ALA A 392 3.77 -14.10 20.88
N LYS A 393 4.85 -13.65 21.52
CA LYS A 393 4.97 -13.48 22.99
C LYS A 393 5.01 -12.02 23.44
N ASP A 394 4.83 -11.10 22.50
CA ASP A 394 4.76 -9.66 22.74
C ASP A 394 3.80 -8.99 21.74
N VAL A 395 3.44 -7.74 22.02
CA VAL A 395 2.49 -6.98 21.20
C VAL A 395 3.04 -6.72 19.80
N ALA A 396 4.31 -6.33 19.69
CA ALA A 396 4.92 -5.99 18.40
C ALA A 396 5.01 -7.21 17.45
N GLY A 397 5.36 -8.38 17.99
CA GLY A 397 5.36 -9.63 17.25
C GLY A 397 3.95 -10.06 16.84
N ALA A 398 2.96 -9.91 17.72
CA ALA A 398 1.56 -10.21 17.39
C ALA A 398 1.04 -9.30 16.27
N GLU A 399 1.33 -7.99 16.32
CA GLU A 399 1.00 -7.02 15.27
C GLU A 399 1.66 -7.38 13.93
N ALA A 400 2.94 -7.72 13.94
CA ALA A 400 3.65 -8.15 12.73
C ALA A 400 3.04 -9.43 12.11
N GLN A 401 2.61 -10.38 12.94
CA GLN A 401 1.95 -11.60 12.47
C GLN A 401 0.57 -11.32 11.88
N VAL A 402 -0.22 -10.43 12.48
CA VAL A 402 -1.52 -10.01 11.93
C VAL A 402 -1.35 -9.32 10.57
N GLU A 403 -0.38 -8.40 10.44
CA GLU A 403 -0.12 -7.74 9.16
C GLU A 403 0.34 -8.72 8.08
N ARG A 404 1.28 -9.62 8.40
CA ARG A 404 1.70 -10.67 7.46
C ARG A 404 0.52 -11.57 7.05
N HIS A 405 -0.36 -11.91 8.00
CA HIS A 405 -1.54 -12.71 7.67
C HIS A 405 -2.50 -11.98 6.73
N LYS A 406 -2.66 -10.65 6.85
CA LYS A 406 -3.42 -9.84 5.88
C LYS A 406 -2.81 -9.88 4.48
N GLU A 407 -1.49 -9.91 4.37
CA GLU A 407 -0.80 -10.09 3.08
C GLU A 407 -1.15 -11.45 2.46
N TYR A 408 -1.15 -12.53 3.25
CA TYR A 408 -1.58 -13.86 2.79
C TYR A 408 -3.05 -13.87 2.34
N THR A 409 -3.96 -13.23 3.09
CA THR A 409 -5.36 -13.10 2.68
C THR A 409 -5.49 -12.34 1.36
N ALA A 410 -4.72 -11.26 1.17
CA ALA A 410 -4.71 -10.50 -0.07
C ALA A 410 -4.21 -11.33 -1.27
N GLU A 411 -3.14 -12.12 -1.08
CA GLU A 411 -2.65 -13.03 -2.11
C GLU A 411 -3.70 -14.08 -2.49
N ILE A 412 -4.35 -14.70 -1.49
CA ILE A 412 -5.43 -15.68 -1.73
C ILE A 412 -6.56 -15.06 -2.54
N ASN A 413 -6.99 -13.85 -2.19
CA ASN A 413 -8.05 -13.14 -2.91
C ASN A 413 -7.65 -12.82 -4.36
N SER A 414 -6.39 -12.46 -4.60
CA SER A 414 -5.90 -12.16 -5.96
C SER A 414 -5.92 -13.38 -6.90
N ARG A 415 -5.84 -14.60 -6.35
CA ARG A 415 -5.87 -15.85 -7.12
C ARG A 415 -7.27 -16.38 -7.40
N ASN A 416 -8.31 -15.73 -6.88
CA ASN A 416 -9.69 -16.19 -7.02
C ASN A 416 -10.11 -16.30 -8.51
N ASP A 417 -9.71 -15.34 -9.34
CA ASP A 417 -9.96 -15.35 -10.79
C ASP A 417 -9.33 -16.55 -11.50
N SER A 418 -8.14 -16.98 -11.04
CA SER A 418 -7.44 -18.16 -11.58
C SER A 418 -8.19 -19.45 -11.24
N PHE A 419 -8.75 -19.54 -10.02
CA PHE A 419 -9.63 -20.66 -9.66
C PHE A 419 -10.88 -20.67 -10.53
N ASP A 420 -11.57 -19.54 -10.67
CA ASP A 420 -12.81 -19.47 -11.43
C ASP A 420 -12.58 -19.82 -12.91
N THR A 421 -11.47 -19.35 -13.48
CA THR A 421 -11.06 -19.71 -14.86
C THR A 421 -10.80 -21.21 -14.99
N CYS A 422 -10.01 -21.80 -14.09
CA CYS A 422 -9.72 -23.24 -14.10
C CYS A 422 -11.00 -24.08 -13.95
N MET A 423 -11.92 -23.63 -13.08
CA MET A 423 -13.23 -24.26 -12.88
C MET A 423 -14.07 -24.22 -14.16
N LEU A 424 -14.23 -23.04 -14.76
CA LEU A 424 -14.98 -22.86 -16.01
C LEU A 424 -14.42 -23.71 -17.15
N GLU A 425 -13.09 -23.76 -17.30
CA GLU A 425 -12.43 -24.56 -18.33
C GLU A 425 -12.66 -26.07 -18.13
N GLY A 426 -12.51 -26.56 -16.91
CA GLY A 426 -12.80 -27.96 -16.59
C GLY A 426 -14.28 -28.31 -16.81
N GLN A 427 -15.20 -27.41 -16.45
CA GLN A 427 -16.63 -27.62 -16.62
C GLN A 427 -17.06 -27.58 -18.10
N ALA A 428 -16.42 -26.74 -18.91
CA ALA A 428 -16.61 -26.73 -20.36
C ALA A 428 -16.13 -28.03 -21.01
N LEU A 429 -15.01 -28.62 -20.56
CA LEU A 429 -14.56 -29.93 -21.04
C LEU A 429 -15.56 -31.05 -20.70
N ILE A 430 -16.18 -30.98 -19.51
CA ILE A 430 -17.21 -31.94 -19.09
C ILE A 430 -18.48 -31.77 -19.93
N SER A 431 -18.93 -30.54 -20.20
CA SER A 431 -20.17 -30.29 -20.94
C SER A 431 -20.10 -30.74 -22.40
N VAL A 432 -18.91 -30.67 -23.00
CA VAL A 432 -18.64 -31.19 -24.36
C VAL A 432 -18.52 -32.73 -24.38
N GLY A 433 -18.45 -33.38 -23.22
CA GLY A 433 -18.39 -34.84 -23.12
C GLY A 433 -17.00 -35.41 -23.36
N HIS A 434 -15.93 -34.71 -22.95
CA HIS A 434 -14.55 -35.17 -23.11
C HIS A 434 -14.36 -36.58 -22.50
N PRO A 435 -13.56 -37.48 -23.09
CA PRO A 435 -13.39 -38.87 -22.60
C PRO A 435 -12.96 -38.96 -21.13
N SER A 436 -12.14 -38.02 -20.66
CA SER A 436 -11.67 -37.94 -19.28
C SER A 436 -12.59 -37.13 -18.33
N SER A 437 -13.86 -36.90 -18.69
CA SER A 437 -14.79 -36.09 -17.88
C SER A 437 -14.88 -36.51 -16.41
N GLY A 438 -14.82 -37.82 -16.13
CA GLY A 438 -14.81 -38.33 -14.75
C GLY A 438 -13.57 -37.94 -13.96
N GLU A 439 -12.39 -37.94 -14.59
CA GLU A 439 -11.14 -37.49 -13.96
C GLU A 439 -11.15 -35.97 -13.74
N ILE A 440 -11.62 -35.22 -14.73
CA ILE A 440 -11.72 -33.75 -14.64
C ILE A 440 -12.67 -33.36 -13.49
N ALA A 441 -13.84 -34.00 -13.40
CA ALA A 441 -14.79 -33.76 -12.31
C ALA A 441 -14.17 -34.06 -10.93
N ALA A 442 -13.42 -35.16 -10.79
CA ALA A 442 -12.73 -35.49 -9.55
C ALA A 442 -11.65 -34.43 -9.19
N LYS A 443 -10.90 -33.93 -10.19
CA LYS A 443 -9.90 -32.88 -10.00
C LYS A 443 -10.51 -31.53 -9.60
N LEU A 444 -11.62 -31.14 -10.23
CA LEU A 444 -12.38 -29.93 -9.89
C LEU A 444 -12.93 -30.01 -8.46
N SER A 445 -13.58 -31.12 -8.11
CA SER A 445 -14.08 -31.34 -6.74
C SER A 445 -12.96 -31.32 -5.71
N ASN A 446 -11.80 -31.90 -6.03
CA ASN A 446 -10.62 -31.78 -5.17
C ASN A 446 -10.14 -30.34 -5.03
N LEU A 447 -10.08 -29.58 -6.13
CA LEU A 447 -9.67 -28.17 -6.12
C LEU A 447 -10.60 -27.31 -5.25
N GLU A 448 -11.92 -27.48 -5.40
CA GLU A 448 -12.93 -26.81 -4.55
C GLU A 448 -12.75 -27.14 -3.07
N ARG A 449 -12.55 -28.43 -2.75
CA ARG A 449 -12.32 -28.88 -1.38
C ARG A 449 -11.03 -28.31 -0.80
N GLU A 450 -9.93 -28.33 -1.56
CA GLU A 450 -8.64 -27.80 -1.12
C GLU A 450 -8.70 -26.28 -0.91
N LYS A 451 -9.42 -25.56 -1.78
CA LYS A 451 -9.69 -24.11 -1.65
C LYS A 451 -10.51 -23.82 -0.40
N ALA A 452 -11.59 -24.57 -0.17
CA ALA A 452 -12.41 -24.42 1.03
C ALA A 452 -11.58 -24.65 2.31
N ALA A 453 -10.76 -25.71 2.34
CA ALA A 453 -9.87 -25.99 3.45
C ALA A 453 -8.78 -24.92 3.66
N LEU A 454 -8.29 -24.28 2.60
CA LEU A 454 -7.36 -23.13 2.72
C LEU A 454 -8.05 -21.92 3.36
N LEU A 455 -9.26 -21.60 2.93
CA LEU A 455 -10.04 -20.49 3.49
C LEU A 455 -10.41 -20.73 4.95
N GLU A 456 -10.81 -21.96 5.31
CA GLU A 456 -11.09 -22.35 6.69
C GLU A 456 -9.84 -22.23 7.57
N LEU A 457 -8.68 -22.73 7.12
CA LEU A 457 -7.41 -22.56 7.82
C LEU A 457 -7.03 -21.08 7.98
N CYS A 458 -7.27 -20.26 6.95
CA CYS A 458 -7.00 -18.83 7.00
C CYS A 458 -7.85 -18.15 8.08
N GLU A 459 -9.16 -18.45 8.15
CA GLU A 459 -10.06 -17.90 9.17
C GLU A 459 -9.74 -18.40 10.58
N GLU A 460 -9.43 -19.70 10.74
CA GLU A 460 -8.99 -20.25 12.01
C GLU A 460 -7.72 -19.54 12.49
N ARG A 461 -6.74 -19.37 11.61
CA ARG A 461 -5.49 -18.68 11.93
C ARG A 461 -5.72 -17.20 12.27
N ARG A 462 -6.58 -16.50 11.53
CA ARG A 462 -6.99 -15.12 11.85
C ARG A 462 -7.55 -15.03 13.28
N GLY A 463 -8.47 -15.94 13.63
CA GLY A 463 -9.04 -16.01 14.98
C GLY A 463 -7.99 -16.25 16.06
N GLN A 464 -7.04 -17.17 15.83
CA GLN A 464 -5.93 -17.43 16.75
C GLN A 464 -5.01 -16.20 16.94
N LEU A 465 -4.70 -15.48 15.86
CA LEU A 465 -3.86 -14.28 15.92
C LEU A 465 -4.57 -13.12 16.62
N GLU A 466 -5.87 -12.93 16.40
CA GLU A 466 -6.69 -11.94 17.11
C GLU A 466 -6.76 -12.25 18.61
N GLN A 467 -6.96 -13.52 18.97
CA GLN A 467 -6.92 -14.00 20.35
C GLN A 467 -5.53 -13.73 20.97
N CYS A 468 -4.46 -14.13 20.30
CA CYS A 468 -3.09 -13.85 20.74
C CYS A 468 -2.82 -12.35 20.93
N MET A 469 -3.27 -11.51 20.00
CA MET A 469 -3.15 -10.06 20.13
C MET A 469 -3.84 -9.55 21.40
N GLY A 470 -5.09 -9.96 21.63
CA GLY A 470 -5.83 -9.61 22.84
C GLY A 470 -5.10 -10.04 24.12
N LEU A 471 -4.52 -11.24 24.11
CA LEU A 471 -3.71 -11.75 25.22
C LEU A 471 -2.42 -10.93 25.44
N GLN A 472 -1.71 -10.53 24.39
CA GLN A 472 -0.49 -9.73 24.55
C GLN A 472 -0.77 -8.32 25.05
N TYR A 473 -1.88 -7.70 24.62
CA TYR A 473 -2.34 -6.45 25.22
C TYR A 473 -2.69 -6.62 26.70
N PHE A 474 -3.37 -7.71 27.06
CA PHE A 474 -3.67 -8.04 28.46
C PHE A 474 -2.38 -8.16 29.30
N TYR A 475 -1.39 -8.91 28.84
CA TYR A 475 -0.13 -9.07 29.59
C TYR A 475 0.66 -7.77 29.73
N ARG A 476 0.73 -6.95 28.68
CA ARG A 476 1.36 -5.63 28.76
C ARG A 476 0.67 -4.76 29.81
N ASP A 477 -0.65 -4.72 29.81
CA ASP A 477 -1.43 -3.89 30.74
C ASP A 477 -1.35 -4.42 32.17
N ALA A 478 -1.29 -5.75 32.35
CA ALA A 478 -1.02 -6.38 33.64
C ALA A 478 0.36 -5.98 34.18
N GLU A 479 1.41 -6.08 33.37
CA GLU A 479 2.79 -5.72 33.77
C GLU A 479 2.90 -4.24 34.16
N GLN A 480 2.28 -3.34 33.40
CA GLN A 480 2.23 -1.91 33.73
C GLN A 480 1.53 -1.67 35.08
N SER A 481 0.43 -2.41 35.33
CA SER A 481 -0.32 -2.34 36.58
C SER A 481 0.47 -2.86 37.76
N GLU A 482 1.13 -4.02 37.62
CA GLU A 482 2.01 -4.59 38.64
C GLU A 482 3.18 -3.67 38.98
N SER A 483 3.81 -3.06 37.97
CA SER A 483 4.90 -2.09 38.14
C SER A 483 4.42 -0.85 38.90
N TRP A 484 3.23 -0.33 38.57
CA TRP A 484 2.64 0.80 39.28
C TRP A 484 2.30 0.44 40.74
N ILE A 485 1.65 -0.70 40.97
CA ILE A 485 1.32 -1.20 42.31
C ILE A 485 2.60 -1.35 43.13
N GLY A 486 3.64 -1.98 42.59
CA GLY A 486 4.92 -2.16 43.27
C GLY A 486 5.56 -0.84 43.72
N LYS A 487 5.52 0.19 42.88
CA LYS A 487 5.98 1.55 43.26
C LYS A 487 5.15 2.15 44.39
N GLN A 488 3.82 1.99 44.36
CA GLN A 488 2.94 2.49 45.41
C GLN A 488 3.09 1.73 46.72
N GLU A 489 3.28 0.41 46.66
CA GLU A 489 3.55 -0.42 47.84
C GLU A 489 4.81 0.05 48.57
N ALA A 490 5.88 0.34 47.82
CA ALA A 490 7.12 0.86 48.38
C ALA A 490 6.94 2.23 49.06
N LEU A 491 6.10 3.12 48.51
CA LEU A 491 5.79 4.40 49.15
C LEU A 491 5.01 4.22 50.47
N LEU A 492 4.10 3.25 50.52
CA LEU A 492 3.31 2.98 51.74
C LEU A 492 4.11 2.30 52.85
N GLU A 493 5.27 1.69 52.55
CA GLU A 493 6.15 1.10 53.57
C GLU A 493 6.85 2.14 54.47
N ILE A 494 6.91 3.40 54.03
CA ILE A 494 7.51 4.49 54.82
C ILE A 494 6.77 4.59 56.16
N LYS A 495 7.44 4.40 57.30
CA LYS A 495 6.76 4.40 58.61
C LYS A 495 6.56 5.79 59.22
N ASP A 496 7.17 6.81 58.64
CA ASP A 496 7.06 8.19 59.13
C ASP A 496 5.62 8.71 59.11
N VAL A 497 5.22 9.30 60.24
CA VAL A 497 3.89 9.88 60.49
C VAL A 497 3.96 11.35 60.94
N GLY A 498 5.15 11.98 60.89
CA GLY A 498 5.38 13.35 61.33
C GLY A 498 5.62 13.49 62.84
N ASP A 499 6.43 14.48 63.22
CA ASP A 499 6.85 14.78 64.59
C ASP A 499 6.27 16.10 65.14
N SER A 500 5.55 16.84 64.30
CA SER A 500 4.94 18.15 64.58
C SER A 500 3.66 18.32 63.77
N LEU A 501 2.71 19.14 64.25
CA LEU A 501 1.42 19.33 63.59
C LEU A 501 1.55 19.68 62.08
N ASP A 502 2.41 20.65 61.75
CA ASP A 502 2.65 21.06 60.36
C ASP A 502 3.19 19.91 59.48
N SER A 503 4.09 19.09 60.04
CA SER A 503 4.65 17.93 59.32
C SER A 503 3.59 16.86 59.06
N VAL A 504 2.71 16.59 60.04
CA VAL A 504 1.63 15.60 59.90
C VAL A 504 0.60 16.09 58.87
N GLU A 505 0.20 17.36 58.92
CA GLU A 505 -0.73 17.94 57.93
C GLU A 505 -0.17 17.88 56.51
N ALA A 506 1.12 18.16 56.32
CA ALA A 506 1.78 18.02 55.03
C ALA A 506 1.80 16.57 54.52
N LEU A 507 2.04 15.60 55.41
CA LEU A 507 1.97 14.17 55.09
C LEU A 507 0.54 13.71 54.78
N ILE A 508 -0.47 14.23 55.48
CA ILE A 508 -1.89 13.98 55.21
C ILE A 508 -2.24 14.47 53.80
N ARG A 509 -1.88 15.71 53.43
CA ARG A 509 -2.14 16.24 52.07
C ARG A 509 -1.47 15.40 50.98
N LYS A 510 -0.20 15.01 51.19
CA LYS A 510 0.49 14.09 50.26
C LYS A 510 -0.21 12.74 50.14
N HIS A 511 -0.73 12.22 51.26
CA HIS A 511 -1.47 10.96 51.28
C HIS A 511 -2.84 11.08 50.59
N GLU A 512 -3.51 12.24 50.69
CA GLU A 512 -4.74 12.53 49.93
C GLU A 512 -4.50 12.57 48.42
N ASP A 513 -3.40 13.18 47.98
CA ASP A 513 -3.03 13.18 46.56
C ASP A 513 -2.68 11.76 46.07
N PHE A 514 -2.03 10.96 46.93
CA PHE A 514 -1.84 9.53 46.69
C PHE A 514 -3.18 8.79 46.54
N GLU A 515 -4.15 9.01 47.43
CA GLU A 515 -5.48 8.39 47.37
C GLU A 515 -6.26 8.78 46.11
N LYS A 516 -6.16 10.05 45.67
CA LYS A 516 -6.71 10.48 44.37
C LYS A 516 -6.08 9.73 43.21
N SER A 517 -4.75 9.53 43.22
CA SER A 517 -4.06 8.76 42.19
C SER A 517 -4.48 7.28 42.17
N LEU A 518 -4.80 6.73 43.34
CA LEU A 518 -5.29 5.36 43.50
C LEU A 518 -6.71 5.20 42.95
N LEU A 519 -7.59 6.20 43.15
CA LEU A 519 -8.91 6.26 42.53
C LEU A 519 -8.82 6.38 41.01
N ALA A 520 -7.95 7.24 40.47
CA ALA A 520 -7.77 7.36 39.02
C ALA A 520 -7.23 6.08 38.38
N GLN A 521 -6.41 5.31 39.11
CA GLN A 521 -5.93 4.02 38.63
C GLN A 521 -7.05 2.97 38.59
N GLU A 522 -8.02 2.99 39.49
CA GLU A 522 -9.16 2.05 39.48
C GLU A 522 -9.97 2.09 38.19
N GLU A 523 -10.16 3.28 37.60
CA GLU A 523 -10.85 3.40 36.31
C GLU A 523 -10.11 2.68 35.18
N LYS A 524 -8.76 2.77 35.16
CA LYS A 524 -7.94 2.01 34.20
C LYS A 524 -8.03 0.51 34.45
N MET A 525 -8.16 0.10 35.71
CA MET A 525 -8.28 -1.30 36.06
C MET A 525 -9.65 -1.88 35.67
N HIS A 526 -10.71 -1.07 35.65
CA HIS A 526 -12.00 -1.51 35.14
C HIS A 526 -11.91 -1.96 33.67
N HIS A 527 -11.15 -1.22 32.85
CA HIS A 527 -10.91 -1.61 31.45
C HIS A 527 -10.14 -2.92 31.34
N PHE A 528 -9.13 -3.10 32.20
CA PHE A 528 -8.37 -4.35 32.31
C PHE A 528 -9.27 -5.54 32.72
N ASP A 529 -10.13 -5.35 33.72
CA ASP A 529 -11.05 -6.37 34.23
C ASP A 529 -12.11 -6.73 33.17
N GLU A 530 -12.59 -5.75 32.38
CA GLU A 530 -13.46 -6.00 31.22
C GLU A 530 -12.78 -6.82 30.13
N LEU A 531 -11.51 -6.53 29.84
CA LEU A 531 -10.74 -7.24 28.82
C LEU A 531 -10.46 -8.68 29.27
N ALA A 532 -10.07 -8.88 30.54
CA ALA A 532 -9.93 -10.20 31.15
C ALA A 532 -11.24 -11.01 31.05
N LYS A 533 -12.36 -10.39 31.43
CA LYS A 533 -13.69 -11.02 31.36
C LYS A 533 -14.07 -11.42 29.94
N LYS A 534 -13.83 -10.56 28.94
CA LYS A 534 -14.07 -10.88 27.53
C LYS A 534 -13.22 -12.06 27.06
N LEU A 535 -11.94 -12.12 27.44
CA LEU A 535 -11.07 -13.26 27.10
C LEU A 535 -11.59 -14.56 27.74
N ILE A 536 -12.08 -14.50 28.97
CA ILE A 536 -12.63 -15.68 29.67
C ILE A 536 -13.97 -16.12 29.06
N GLU A 537 -14.91 -15.20 28.82
CA GLU A 537 -16.24 -15.49 28.27
C GLU A 537 -16.19 -16.03 26.83
N THR A 538 -15.18 -15.62 26.05
CA THR A 538 -14.95 -16.12 24.70
C THR A 538 -14.20 -17.46 24.66
N ASN A 539 -13.96 -18.08 25.83
CA ASN A 539 -13.29 -19.37 25.99
C ASN A 539 -11.89 -19.39 25.36
N HIS A 540 -11.16 -18.28 25.54
CA HIS A 540 -9.81 -18.08 25.03
C HIS A 540 -8.85 -19.19 25.51
N TYR A 541 -7.91 -19.61 24.66
CA TYR A 541 -7.00 -20.74 24.98
C TYR A 541 -6.15 -20.52 26.24
N ALA A 542 -5.89 -19.26 26.61
CA ALA A 542 -5.17 -18.87 27.82
C ALA A 542 -6.08 -18.41 28.98
N ALA A 543 -7.39 -18.68 28.94
CA ALA A 543 -8.36 -18.18 29.92
C ALA A 543 -7.97 -18.50 31.39
N THR A 544 -7.39 -19.68 31.65
CA THR A 544 -6.92 -20.05 33.00
C THR A 544 -5.80 -19.12 33.49
N GLN A 545 -4.80 -18.83 32.65
CA GLN A 545 -3.69 -17.94 33.00
C GLN A 545 -4.18 -16.50 33.20
N VAL A 546 -5.10 -16.04 32.34
CA VAL A 546 -5.76 -14.73 32.46
C VAL A 546 -6.50 -14.63 33.80
N THR A 547 -7.24 -15.67 34.19
CA THR A 547 -7.98 -15.73 35.46
C THR A 547 -7.05 -15.67 36.67
N GLU A 548 -5.97 -16.45 36.66
CA GLU A 548 -4.99 -16.47 37.75
C GLU A 548 -4.31 -15.10 37.91
N LEU A 549 -3.90 -14.46 36.80
CA LEU A 549 -3.26 -13.15 36.83
C LEU A 549 -4.24 -12.06 37.28
N GLN A 550 -5.49 -12.11 36.80
CA GLN A 550 -6.54 -11.18 37.22
C GLN A 550 -6.76 -11.25 38.73
N HIS A 551 -6.93 -12.45 39.30
CA HIS A 551 -7.13 -12.62 40.74
C HIS A 551 -5.91 -12.18 41.56
N SER A 552 -4.69 -12.51 41.12
CA SER A 552 -3.45 -12.05 41.76
C SER A 552 -3.39 -10.52 41.81
N LEU A 553 -3.72 -9.85 40.70
CA LEU A 553 -3.74 -8.39 40.61
C LEU A 553 -4.85 -7.79 41.48
N GLU A 554 -6.05 -8.38 41.50
CA GLU A 554 -7.16 -7.99 42.39
C GLU A 554 -6.78 -8.07 43.86
N ASP A 555 -6.13 -9.16 44.28
CA ASP A 555 -5.69 -9.35 45.66
C ASP A 555 -4.60 -8.34 46.06
N ARG A 556 -3.61 -8.09 45.19
CA ARG A 556 -2.61 -7.04 45.42
C ARG A 556 -3.23 -5.65 45.48
N ARG A 557 -4.20 -5.34 44.61
CA ARG A 557 -4.95 -4.06 44.65
C ARG A 557 -5.71 -3.89 45.97
N ARG A 558 -6.40 -4.93 46.42
CA ARG A 558 -7.12 -4.94 47.71
C ARG A 558 -6.15 -4.72 48.87
N ALA A 559 -5.01 -5.42 48.87
CA ALA A 559 -3.98 -5.25 49.87
C ALA A 559 -3.37 -3.83 49.87
N LEU A 560 -3.17 -3.21 48.71
CA LEU A 560 -2.70 -1.83 48.57
C LEU A 560 -3.70 -0.84 49.17
N LYS A 561 -5.00 -0.98 48.87
CA LYS A 561 -6.07 -0.19 49.48
C LYS A 561 -6.10 -0.31 51.01
N ASP A 562 -5.97 -1.53 51.53
CA ASP A 562 -5.91 -1.76 52.97
C ASP A 562 -4.66 -1.14 53.61
N LYS A 563 -3.50 -1.22 52.95
CA LYS A 563 -2.26 -0.53 53.39
C LYS A 563 -2.45 1.00 53.39
N ALA A 564 -3.07 1.56 52.35
CA ALA A 564 -3.36 2.99 52.23
C ALA A 564 -4.28 3.47 53.36
N LYS A 565 -5.37 2.74 53.61
CA LYS A 565 -6.30 3.02 54.71
C LYS A 565 -5.62 2.95 56.08
N ARG A 566 -4.78 1.95 56.31
CA ARG A 566 -3.98 1.84 57.54
C ARG A 566 -3.02 3.02 57.70
N ARG A 567 -2.38 3.48 56.63
CA ARG A 567 -1.51 4.66 56.65
C ARG A 567 -2.30 5.93 56.97
N ARG A 568 -3.47 6.13 56.36
CA ARG A 568 -4.38 7.25 56.66
C ARG A 568 -4.72 7.29 58.15
N GLN A 569 -5.16 6.15 58.71
CA GLN A 569 -5.49 6.06 60.14
C GLN A 569 -4.29 6.45 61.02
N ARG A 570 -3.09 5.93 60.72
CA ARG A 570 -1.87 6.26 61.48
C ARG A 570 -1.51 7.76 61.42
N LEU A 571 -1.73 8.41 60.27
CA LEU A 571 -1.51 9.85 60.11
C LEU A 571 -2.56 10.66 60.88
N GLU A 572 -3.83 10.24 60.87
CA GLU A 572 -4.89 10.88 61.64
C GLU A 572 -4.69 10.71 63.16
N ASP A 573 -4.25 9.54 63.61
CA ASP A 573 -3.90 9.29 65.01
C ASP A 573 -2.71 10.19 65.44
N SER A 574 -1.67 10.27 64.61
CA SER A 574 -0.53 11.19 64.82
C SER A 574 -0.99 12.65 64.88
N HIS A 575 -1.89 13.07 63.98
CA HIS A 575 -2.40 14.44 63.95
C HIS A 575 -3.16 14.77 65.24
N ARG A 576 -4.05 13.88 65.71
CA ARG A 576 -4.77 14.07 66.98
C ARG A 576 -3.82 14.15 68.16
N TYR A 577 -2.78 13.32 68.18
CA TYR A 577 -1.73 13.39 69.20
C TYR A 577 -0.99 14.73 69.18
N GLN A 578 -0.50 15.16 68.02
CA GLN A 578 0.24 16.42 67.89
C GLN A 578 -0.60 17.66 68.23
N MET A 579 -1.91 17.63 67.93
CA MET A 579 -2.84 18.68 68.39
C MET A 579 -2.95 18.71 69.91
N PHE A 580 -3.20 17.55 70.54
CA PHE A 580 -3.25 17.44 72.00
C PHE A 580 -1.95 17.92 72.65
N ASP A 581 -0.81 17.51 72.08
CA ASP A 581 0.52 17.83 72.59
C ASP A 581 0.78 19.33 72.62
N ARG A 582 0.50 20.01 71.51
CA ARG A 582 0.56 21.48 71.39
C ARG A 582 -0.40 22.16 72.37
N ASP A 583 -1.67 21.74 72.39
CA ASP A 583 -2.70 22.40 73.20
C ASP A 583 -2.40 22.24 74.71
N ALA A 584 -1.88 21.08 75.11
CA ALA A 584 -1.41 20.83 76.47
C ALA A 584 -0.22 21.72 76.84
N ASP A 585 0.80 21.84 75.97
CA ASP A 585 1.97 22.68 76.24
C ASP A 585 1.64 24.18 76.29
N GLU A 586 0.76 24.65 75.41
CA GLU A 586 0.23 26.02 75.44
C GLU A 586 -0.51 26.30 76.75
N MET A 587 -1.37 25.37 77.18
CA MET A 587 -2.13 25.49 78.42
C MET A 587 -1.22 25.43 79.64
N GLN A 588 -0.21 24.56 79.64
CA GLN A 588 0.79 24.43 80.69
C GLN A 588 1.61 25.71 80.84
N SER A 589 2.00 26.33 79.72
CA SER A 589 2.69 27.61 79.69
C SER A 589 1.83 28.74 80.25
N TRP A 590 0.55 28.78 79.87
CA TRP A 590 -0.43 29.73 80.40
C TRP A 590 -0.63 29.55 81.91
N ILE A 591 -0.82 28.32 82.40
CA ILE A 591 -0.96 28.02 83.84
C ILE A 591 0.27 28.51 84.59
N SER A 592 1.47 28.22 84.07
CA SER A 592 2.73 28.64 84.68
C SER A 592 2.87 30.16 84.78
N GLU A 593 2.42 30.91 83.77
CA GLU A 593 2.36 32.38 83.82
C GLU A 593 1.38 32.87 84.89
N LYS A 594 0.14 32.34 84.89
CA LYS A 594 -0.89 32.74 85.86
C LYS A 594 -0.54 32.36 87.29
N LEU A 595 0.18 31.25 87.49
CA LEU A 595 0.66 30.82 88.79
C LEU A 595 1.60 31.83 89.44
N LYS A 596 2.42 32.55 88.66
CA LYS A 596 3.24 33.66 89.18
C LYS A 596 2.36 34.75 89.79
N ASN A 597 1.23 35.07 89.16
CA ASN A 597 0.29 36.07 89.68
C ASN A 597 -0.47 35.58 90.93
N ALA A 598 -0.76 34.28 91.00
CA ALA A 598 -1.42 33.67 92.17
C ALA A 598 -0.51 33.59 93.40
N LEU A 599 0.81 33.38 93.21
CA LEU A 599 1.80 33.31 94.28
C LEU A 599 2.33 34.67 94.74
N ASP A 600 1.99 35.76 94.05
CA ASP A 600 2.43 37.11 94.44
C ASP A 600 1.85 37.53 95.80
N GLU A 601 2.73 37.89 96.73
CA GLU A 601 2.41 38.26 98.12
C GLU A 601 2.15 39.77 98.33
N SER A 602 1.86 40.52 97.28
CA SER A 602 1.62 41.97 97.34
C SER A 602 0.47 42.39 98.29
N TYR A 603 -0.35 41.45 98.78
CA TYR A 603 -1.39 41.68 99.79
C TYR A 603 -0.85 42.08 101.17
N LYS A 604 0.44 41.83 101.47
CA LYS A 604 1.08 42.27 102.73
C LYS A 604 1.26 43.79 102.83
N ASP A 605 1.21 44.49 101.70
CA ASP A 605 1.29 45.96 101.64
C ASP A 605 -0.12 46.57 101.65
N SER A 606 -0.39 47.41 102.66
CA SER A 606 -1.70 48.01 102.96
C SER A 606 -2.13 49.10 101.96
N THR A 607 -1.24 49.53 101.06
CA THR A 607 -1.58 50.54 100.04
C THR A 607 -2.45 49.96 98.92
N ASN A 608 -3.50 50.72 98.53
CA ASN A 608 -4.42 50.37 97.43
C ASN A 608 -5.05 48.95 97.53
N LEU A 609 -5.25 48.45 98.75
CA LEU A 609 -5.72 47.08 99.00
C LEU A 609 -7.05 46.74 98.30
N GLN A 610 -8.00 47.69 98.28
CA GLN A 610 -9.27 47.52 97.56
C GLN A 610 -9.07 47.26 96.06
N THR A 611 -8.11 47.96 95.43
CA THR A 611 -7.76 47.72 94.02
C THR A 611 -7.12 46.36 93.83
N LYS A 612 -6.30 45.89 94.79
CA LYS A 612 -5.70 44.54 94.75
C LYS A 612 -6.79 43.46 94.85
N VAL A 613 -7.79 43.63 95.72
CA VAL A 613 -8.97 42.74 95.82
C VAL A 613 -9.75 42.70 94.50
N GLN A 614 -10.07 43.86 93.91
CA GLN A 614 -10.79 43.91 92.65
C GLN A 614 -10.02 43.27 91.49
N LYS A 615 -8.71 43.51 91.39
CA LYS A 615 -7.85 42.84 90.39
C LYS A 615 -7.84 41.33 90.57
N HIS A 616 -7.84 40.85 91.82
CA HIS A 616 -7.89 39.42 92.10
C HIS A 616 -9.25 38.80 91.72
N GLN A 617 -10.37 39.49 91.92
CA GLN A 617 -11.68 39.04 91.43
C GLN A 617 -11.71 38.88 89.90
N ASN A 618 -11.12 39.83 89.17
CA ASN A 618 -11.02 39.73 87.71
C ASN A 618 -10.13 38.55 87.28
N PHE A 619 -9.02 38.34 87.99
CA PHE A 619 -8.14 37.19 87.78
C PHE A 619 -8.86 35.86 88.06
N GLU A 620 -9.66 35.76 89.13
CA GLU A 620 -10.48 34.57 89.44
C GLU A 620 -11.47 34.25 88.30
N ALA A 621 -12.13 35.27 87.75
CA ALA A 621 -13.01 35.09 86.59
C ALA A 621 -12.26 34.61 85.34
N GLU A 622 -11.04 35.10 85.08
CA GLU A 622 -10.19 34.64 83.98
C GLU A 622 -9.79 33.17 84.13
N ILE A 623 -9.45 32.74 85.36
CA ILE A 623 -9.14 31.32 85.63
C ILE A 623 -10.39 30.46 85.42
N GLN A 624 -11.55 30.85 85.94
CA GLN A 624 -12.80 30.10 85.77
C GLN A 624 -13.20 29.94 84.29
N ALA A 625 -13.02 30.98 83.47
CA ALA A 625 -13.32 30.92 82.04
C ALA A 625 -12.46 29.89 81.27
N ASN A 626 -11.26 29.56 81.77
CA ASN A 626 -10.37 28.58 81.15
C ASN A 626 -10.58 27.14 81.66
N GLN A 627 -11.47 26.93 82.63
CA GLN A 627 -11.74 25.60 83.17
C GLN A 627 -12.22 24.61 82.10
N SER A 628 -13.12 25.03 81.20
CA SER A 628 -13.60 24.18 80.11
C SER A 628 -12.47 23.77 79.17
N ARG A 629 -11.53 24.68 78.88
CA ARG A 629 -10.39 24.40 78.00
C ARG A 629 -9.47 23.33 78.59
N VAL A 630 -9.21 23.38 79.89
CA VAL A 630 -8.42 22.33 80.57
C VAL A 630 -9.13 20.99 80.53
N GLU A 631 -10.44 20.95 80.78
CA GLU A 631 -11.22 19.71 80.71
C GLU A 631 -11.32 19.15 79.29
N ASP A 632 -11.44 20.00 78.27
CA ASP A 632 -11.45 19.58 76.86
C ASP A 632 -10.11 18.97 76.43
N ILE A 633 -8.99 19.55 76.86
CA ILE A 633 -7.64 19.00 76.61
C ILE A 633 -7.48 17.64 77.33
N LYS A 634 -7.89 17.55 78.60
CA LYS A 634 -7.86 16.29 79.37
C LYS A 634 -8.73 15.22 78.72
N LYS A 635 -9.93 15.58 78.27
CA LYS A 635 -10.83 14.68 77.56
C LYS A 635 -10.21 14.19 76.25
N THR A 636 -9.62 15.09 75.45
CA THR A 636 -8.94 14.73 74.21
C THR A 636 -7.80 13.73 74.47
N GLY A 637 -7.00 13.97 75.50
CA GLY A 637 -5.97 13.04 75.94
C GLY A 637 -6.55 11.70 76.41
N GLN A 638 -7.64 11.71 77.19
CA GLN A 638 -8.29 10.48 77.67
C GLN A 638 -8.89 9.67 76.52
N ASP A 639 -9.46 10.32 75.50
CA ASP A 639 -9.97 9.67 74.30
C ASP A 639 -8.84 8.98 73.52
N LEU A 640 -7.66 9.61 73.43
CA LEU A 640 -6.46 8.99 72.86
C LEU A 640 -5.95 7.78 73.68
N LEU A 641 -6.04 7.84 75.01
CA LEU A 641 -5.70 6.71 75.88
C LEU A 641 -6.69 5.54 75.69
N ASN A 642 -7.99 5.84 75.64
CA ASN A 642 -9.03 4.84 75.41
C ASN A 642 -8.89 4.17 74.04
N ALA A 643 -8.37 4.90 73.05
CA ALA A 643 -8.03 4.38 71.73
C ALA A 643 -6.71 3.59 71.67
N ASN A 644 -6.00 3.41 72.80
CA ASN A 644 -4.69 2.76 72.89
C ASN A 644 -3.63 3.38 71.96
N HIS A 645 -3.54 4.71 71.93
CA HIS A 645 -2.53 5.41 71.13
C HIS A 645 -1.10 4.96 71.47
N CYS A 646 -0.18 4.93 70.50
CA CYS A 646 1.19 4.45 70.73
C CYS A 646 1.96 5.27 71.77
N ASN A 647 1.64 6.56 71.90
CA ASN A 647 2.24 7.47 72.89
C ASN A 647 1.45 7.56 74.20
N SER A 648 0.68 6.52 74.57
CA SER A 648 -0.19 6.53 75.75
C SER A 648 0.53 6.91 77.06
N ALA A 649 1.80 6.52 77.23
CA ALA A 649 2.56 6.88 78.43
C ALA A 649 2.82 8.40 78.53
N GLU A 650 3.15 9.03 77.40
CA GLU A 650 3.44 10.46 77.31
C GLU A 650 2.15 11.29 77.42
N ILE A 651 1.07 10.85 76.75
CA ILE A 651 -0.26 11.46 76.87
C ILE A 651 -0.71 11.49 78.34
N LYS A 652 -0.60 10.34 79.04
CA LYS A 652 -0.97 10.24 80.44
C LYS A 652 -0.13 11.18 81.31
N LEU A 653 1.18 11.22 81.10
CA LEU A 653 2.08 12.12 81.82
C LEU A 653 1.69 13.59 81.64
N LYS A 654 1.35 14.02 80.41
CA LYS A 654 0.89 15.40 80.16
C LYS A 654 -0.46 15.70 80.81
N ILE A 655 -1.41 14.76 80.79
CA ILE A 655 -2.70 14.91 81.50
C ILE A 655 -2.47 15.09 83.00
N ASP A 656 -1.66 14.20 83.60
CA ASP A 656 -1.38 14.21 85.04
C ASP A 656 -0.69 15.54 85.43
N GLN A 657 0.30 15.99 84.65
CA GLN A 657 0.98 17.29 84.86
C GLN A 657 0.03 18.49 84.75
N LEU A 658 -0.85 18.48 83.73
CA LEU A 658 -1.83 19.54 83.53
C LEU A 658 -2.81 19.60 84.71
N ASP A 659 -3.29 18.44 85.18
CA ASP A 659 -4.21 18.35 86.33
C ASP A 659 -3.55 18.79 87.64
N GLU A 660 -2.32 18.36 87.90
CA GLU A 660 -1.53 18.76 89.08
C GLU A 660 -1.31 20.28 89.11
N THR A 661 -0.85 20.86 88.00
CA THR A 661 -0.52 22.29 87.95
C THR A 661 -1.76 23.19 87.90
N TRP A 662 -2.86 22.74 87.27
CA TRP A 662 -4.15 23.40 87.34
C TRP A 662 -4.70 23.42 88.78
N THR A 663 -4.69 22.27 89.44
CA THR A 663 -5.13 22.15 90.85
C THR A 663 -4.28 23.03 91.75
N TYR A 664 -2.96 23.08 91.54
CA TYR A 664 -2.07 23.96 92.27
C TYR A 664 -2.38 25.45 92.05
N LEU A 665 -2.66 25.86 90.81
CA LEU A 665 -3.07 27.23 90.49
C LEU A 665 -4.37 27.62 91.21
N ILE A 666 -5.39 26.75 91.18
CA ILE A 666 -6.67 26.99 91.88
C ILE A 666 -6.45 27.15 93.39
N ASN A 667 -5.64 26.28 94.00
CA ASN A 667 -5.31 26.36 95.42
C ASN A 667 -4.52 27.64 95.76
N ALA A 668 -3.53 28.01 94.94
CA ALA A 668 -2.76 29.24 95.13
C ALA A 668 -3.65 30.49 95.01
N MET A 669 -4.56 30.52 94.03
CA MET A 669 -5.54 31.58 93.85
C MET A 669 -6.48 31.70 95.06
N ALA A 670 -7.03 30.57 95.55
CA ALA A 670 -7.88 30.54 96.74
C ALA A 670 -7.15 30.99 98.01
N ASN A 671 -5.88 30.59 98.19
CA ASN A 671 -5.06 31.04 99.30
C ASN A 671 -4.79 32.55 99.24
N LYS A 672 -4.48 33.09 98.05
CA LYS A 672 -4.31 34.54 97.86
C LYS A 672 -5.60 35.30 98.15
N LYS A 673 -6.77 34.77 97.76
CA LYS A 673 -8.09 35.33 98.13
C LYS A 673 -8.26 35.41 99.65
N LYS A 674 -8.05 34.28 100.34
CA LYS A 674 -8.13 34.22 101.81
C LYS A 674 -7.22 35.27 102.46
N ASN A 675 -5.98 35.39 102.00
CA ASN A 675 -5.01 36.34 102.55
C ASN A 675 -5.38 37.81 102.25
N LEU A 676 -5.90 38.11 101.06
CA LEU A 676 -6.40 39.44 100.71
C LEU A 676 -7.62 39.84 101.55
N ASP A 677 -8.56 38.92 101.76
CA ASP A 677 -9.73 39.14 102.62
C ASP A 677 -9.30 39.38 104.08
N GLN A 678 -8.33 38.60 104.57
CA GLN A 678 -7.73 38.77 105.88
C GLN A 678 -7.05 40.14 106.05
N ALA A 679 -6.18 40.53 105.10
CA ALA A 679 -5.55 41.84 105.11
C ALA A 679 -6.58 42.99 105.05
N SER A 680 -7.67 42.81 104.30
CA SER A 680 -8.76 43.81 104.20
C SER A 680 -9.49 43.96 105.55
N ARG A 681 -9.82 42.84 106.20
CA ARG A 681 -10.42 42.83 107.54
C ARG A 681 -9.47 43.44 108.57
N GLN A 682 -8.17 43.16 108.51
CA GLN A 682 -7.17 43.77 109.40
C GLN A 682 -7.14 45.29 109.24
N GLN A 683 -7.12 45.80 108.00
CA GLN A 683 -7.14 47.26 107.76
C GLN A 683 -8.39 47.91 108.36
N GLN A 684 -9.54 47.26 108.25
CA GLN A 684 -10.78 47.73 108.86
C GLN A 684 -10.72 47.68 110.41
N PHE A 685 -10.14 46.61 110.98
CA PHE A 685 -9.92 46.49 112.42
C PHE A 685 -9.02 47.60 112.96
N VAL A 686 -7.87 47.85 112.32
CA VAL A 686 -6.92 48.89 112.73
C VAL A 686 -7.59 50.27 112.76
N ARG A 687 -8.32 50.61 111.69
CA ARG A 687 -9.08 51.87 111.62
C ARG A 687 -10.14 51.98 112.72
N ASN A 688 -10.89 50.91 112.96
CA ASN A 688 -11.92 50.91 114.01
C ASN A 688 -11.34 50.99 115.42
N VAL A 689 -10.16 50.41 115.66
CA VAL A 689 -9.43 50.53 116.93
C VAL A 689 -8.92 51.95 117.13
N GLU A 690 -8.32 52.56 116.11
CA GLU A 690 -7.87 53.96 116.15
C GLU A 690 -9.01 54.93 116.52
N ASP A 691 -10.22 54.73 115.96
CA ASP A 691 -11.39 55.52 116.32
C ASP A 691 -11.75 55.43 117.82
N VAL A 692 -11.55 54.25 118.44
CA VAL A 692 -11.83 54.04 119.88
C VAL A 692 -10.68 54.47 120.76
N GLU A 693 -9.43 54.39 120.30
CA GLU A 693 -8.27 54.98 120.97
C GLU A 693 -8.45 56.50 121.11
N LEU A 694 -8.90 57.19 120.05
CA LEU A 694 -9.21 58.63 120.10
C LEU A 694 -10.35 58.96 121.07
N TRP A 695 -11.38 58.10 121.17
CA TRP A 695 -12.44 58.26 122.16
C TRP A 695 -11.94 58.05 123.60
N LEU A 696 -11.08 57.03 123.84
CA LEU A 696 -10.47 56.81 125.15
C LEU A 696 -9.62 58.01 125.59
N ASP A 697 -8.86 58.61 124.69
CA ASP A 697 -8.07 59.82 124.98
C ASP A 697 -8.97 60.97 125.48
N ASP A 698 -10.14 61.18 124.87
CA ASP A 698 -11.11 62.20 125.30
C ASP A 698 -11.72 61.88 126.69
N VAL A 699 -12.12 60.62 126.92
CA VAL A 699 -12.69 60.18 128.20
C VAL A 699 -11.67 60.31 129.34
N GLU A 700 -10.43 59.88 129.13
CA GLU A 700 -9.35 60.02 130.11
C GLU A 700 -9.13 61.50 130.47
N ALA A 701 -9.15 62.40 129.48
CA ALA A 701 -9.05 63.84 129.71
C ALA A 701 -10.24 64.40 130.51
N GLN A 702 -11.45 63.95 130.23
CA GLN A 702 -12.64 64.36 130.99
C GLN A 702 -12.60 63.89 132.44
N ILE A 703 -12.14 62.66 132.73
CA ILE A 703 -12.03 62.10 134.09
C ILE A 703 -10.96 62.82 134.91
N ALA A 704 -9.86 63.24 134.29
CA ALA A 704 -8.75 63.94 134.95
C ALA A 704 -9.10 65.33 135.51
N SER A 705 -10.26 65.90 135.16
CA SER A 705 -10.68 67.19 135.71
C SER A 705 -10.85 67.15 137.25
N GLU A 706 -10.19 68.10 137.94
CA GLU A 706 -10.23 68.21 139.41
C GLU A 706 -11.40 69.07 139.93
N ASP A 707 -12.26 69.58 139.03
CA ASP A 707 -13.38 70.43 139.39
C ASP A 707 -14.49 69.63 140.09
N VAL A 708 -14.71 69.95 141.37
CA VAL A 708 -15.77 69.38 142.20
C VAL A 708 -17.00 70.29 142.33
N GLY A 709 -16.97 71.51 141.78
CA GLY A 709 -17.99 72.55 142.01
C GLY A 709 -17.74 73.39 143.26
N ARG A 710 -18.13 74.68 143.25
CA ARG A 710 -17.89 75.64 144.35
C ARG A 710 -19.09 75.81 145.29
N ASP A 711 -20.24 75.29 144.90
CA ASP A 711 -21.52 75.34 145.60
C ASP A 711 -22.29 74.04 145.34
N LEU A 712 -23.39 73.82 146.08
CA LEU A 712 -24.20 72.61 145.97
C LEU A 712 -24.66 72.34 144.52
N ASN A 713 -24.99 73.39 143.76
CA ASN A 713 -25.48 73.27 142.39
C ASN A 713 -24.35 72.91 141.40
N GLY A 714 -23.14 73.43 141.60
CA GLY A 714 -21.94 73.07 140.85
C GLY A 714 -21.55 71.61 141.03
N VAL A 715 -21.61 71.10 142.28
CA VAL A 715 -21.37 69.67 142.59
C VAL A 715 -22.41 68.79 141.90
N MET A 716 -23.71 69.14 141.98
CA MET A 716 -24.79 68.40 141.31
C MET A 716 -24.61 68.35 139.78
N ASN A 717 -24.14 69.44 139.16
CA ASN A 717 -23.86 69.46 137.72
C ASN A 717 -22.63 68.61 137.37
N ALA A 718 -21.58 68.61 138.18
CA ALA A 718 -20.41 67.75 137.99
C ALA A 718 -20.77 66.26 138.15
N GLN A 719 -21.64 65.91 139.12
CA GLN A 719 -22.19 64.55 139.25
C GLN A 719 -23.04 64.14 138.04
N LYS A 720 -23.89 65.02 137.51
CA LYS A 720 -24.64 64.74 136.26
C LYS A 720 -23.71 64.48 135.08
N ARG A 721 -22.63 65.27 134.93
CA ARG A 721 -21.63 65.06 133.88
C ARG A 721 -20.90 63.73 134.06
N LEU A 722 -20.50 63.38 135.28
CA LEU A 722 -19.89 62.09 135.57
C LEU A 722 -20.83 60.92 135.26
N ASN A 723 -22.12 61.01 135.62
CA ASN A 723 -23.10 59.97 135.31
C ASN A 723 -23.30 59.77 133.79
N LEU A 724 -23.28 60.86 133.00
CA LEU A 724 -23.32 60.77 131.54
C LEU A 724 -22.06 60.11 130.98
N LEU A 725 -20.88 60.46 131.51
CA LEU A 725 -19.61 59.86 131.11
C LEU A 725 -19.52 58.37 131.49
N GLU A 726 -19.99 57.99 132.68
CA GLU A 726 -20.09 56.58 133.11
C GLU A 726 -21.05 55.78 132.20
N SER A 727 -22.17 56.39 131.79
CA SER A 727 -23.09 55.78 130.84
C SER A 727 -22.45 55.61 129.46
N ASP A 728 -21.67 56.59 129.00
CA ASP A 728 -20.96 56.52 127.71
C ASP A 728 -19.85 55.45 127.74
N VAL A 729 -19.07 55.39 128.81
CA VAL A 729 -18.06 54.33 129.05
C VAL A 729 -18.73 52.95 129.10
N ALA A 730 -19.89 52.83 129.74
CA ALA A 730 -20.64 51.57 129.77
C ALA A 730 -21.13 51.15 128.37
N ALA A 731 -21.61 52.10 127.55
CA ALA A 731 -22.06 51.83 126.18
C ALA A 731 -20.93 51.33 125.26
N HIS A 732 -19.69 51.78 125.48
CA HIS A 732 -18.52 51.35 124.71
C HIS A 732 -18.00 49.96 125.10
N ARG A 733 -18.49 49.35 126.19
CA ARG A 733 -18.09 48.00 126.62
C ARG A 733 -18.26 46.95 125.54
N GLU A 734 -19.43 46.93 124.90
CA GLU A 734 -19.74 45.94 123.87
C GLU A 734 -18.80 46.08 122.67
N ARG A 735 -18.40 47.30 122.32
CA ARG A 735 -17.46 47.56 121.23
C ARG A 735 -16.04 47.08 121.56
N ILE A 736 -15.58 47.27 122.80
CA ILE A 736 -14.28 46.75 123.27
C ILE A 736 -14.27 45.21 123.28
N GLU A 737 -15.33 44.58 123.78
CA GLU A 737 -15.43 43.12 123.77
C GLU A 737 -15.59 42.57 122.34
N ALA A 738 -16.27 43.28 121.44
CA ALA A 738 -16.34 42.93 120.03
C ALA A 738 -14.95 42.94 119.37
N PHE A 739 -14.09 43.92 119.68
CA PHE A 739 -12.70 43.91 119.20
C PHE A 739 -11.88 42.75 119.75
N LYS A 740 -12.14 42.33 120.99
CA LYS A 740 -11.54 41.12 121.57
C LYS A 740 -11.93 39.87 120.78
N VAL A 741 -13.22 39.68 120.55
CA VAL A 741 -13.72 38.56 119.73
C VAL A 741 -13.15 38.62 118.31
N GLN A 742 -13.05 39.81 117.72
CA GLN A 742 -12.49 39.98 116.37
C GLN A 742 -10.99 39.64 116.33
N ALA A 743 -10.20 40.06 117.33
CA ALA A 743 -8.78 39.70 117.47
C ALA A 743 -8.55 38.20 117.69
N ASP A 744 -9.38 37.55 118.52
CA ASP A 744 -9.33 36.11 118.74
C ASP A 744 -9.72 35.33 117.48
N THR A 745 -10.68 35.86 116.71
CA THR A 745 -11.06 35.28 115.41
C THR A 745 -9.87 35.32 114.44
N PHE A 746 -9.17 36.46 114.33
CA PHE A 746 -7.95 36.56 113.52
C PHE A 746 -6.90 35.51 113.93
N ALA A 747 -6.70 35.28 115.23
CA ALA A 747 -5.77 34.25 115.70
C ALA A 747 -6.23 32.82 115.36
N SER A 748 -7.52 32.51 115.55
CA SER A 748 -8.08 31.20 115.24
C SER A 748 -8.04 30.86 113.75
N GLU A 749 -8.14 31.86 112.87
CA GLU A 749 -8.05 31.70 111.41
C GLU A 749 -6.61 31.60 110.89
N GLY A 750 -5.61 31.73 111.77
CA GLY A 750 -4.19 31.71 111.44
C GLY A 750 -3.73 32.97 110.70
N HIS A 751 -4.31 34.14 111.00
CA HIS A 751 -3.93 35.41 110.39
C HIS A 751 -2.44 35.72 110.63
N PHE A 752 -1.72 36.16 109.59
CA PHE A 752 -0.27 36.35 109.65
C PHE A 752 0.19 37.39 110.71
N ASP A 753 -0.58 38.47 110.89
CA ASP A 753 -0.34 39.50 111.92
C ASP A 753 -1.10 39.27 113.25
N ALA A 754 -1.67 38.08 113.48
CA ALA A 754 -2.47 37.81 114.68
C ALA A 754 -1.81 38.20 116.02
N PRO A 755 -0.51 37.94 116.26
CA PRO A 755 0.14 38.34 117.52
C PRO A 755 0.14 39.86 117.75
N ILE A 756 0.31 40.65 116.68
CA ILE A 756 0.33 42.11 116.74
C ILE A 756 -1.09 42.65 117.00
N ILE A 757 -2.09 42.07 116.33
CA ILE A 757 -3.51 42.43 116.49
C ILE A 757 -3.98 42.15 117.92
N GLN A 758 -3.64 40.97 118.47
CA GLN A 758 -3.98 40.60 119.84
C GLN A 758 -3.31 41.51 120.88
N GLU A 759 -2.04 41.87 120.68
CA GLU A 759 -1.35 42.79 121.58
C GLU A 759 -2.00 44.19 121.57
N LYS A 760 -2.34 44.73 120.38
CA LYS A 760 -3.03 46.02 120.28
C LYS A 760 -4.42 45.98 120.94
N GLN A 761 -5.17 44.90 120.75
CA GLN A 761 -6.47 44.68 121.41
C GLN A 761 -6.34 44.58 122.94
N ARG A 762 -5.31 43.89 123.44
CA ARG A 762 -5.02 43.76 124.86
C ARG A 762 -4.72 45.12 125.49
N GLN A 763 -3.90 45.94 124.82
CA GLN A 763 -3.60 47.30 125.25
C GLN A 763 -4.85 48.18 125.29
N LEU A 764 -5.70 48.13 124.26
CA LEU A 764 -6.97 48.86 124.22
C LEU A 764 -7.90 48.47 125.37
N SER A 765 -8.05 47.16 125.60
CA SER A 765 -8.91 46.64 126.67
C SER A 765 -8.39 47.02 128.05
N GLN A 766 -7.07 46.96 128.24
CA GLN A 766 -6.43 47.39 129.47
C GLN A 766 -6.72 48.86 129.77
N ARG A 767 -6.52 49.75 128.78
CA ARG A 767 -6.86 51.19 128.92
C ARG A 767 -8.33 51.38 129.31
N TYR A 768 -9.25 50.68 128.65
CA TYR A 768 -10.68 50.76 128.97
C TYR A 768 -11.00 50.34 130.41
N TYR A 769 -10.49 49.18 130.87
CA TYR A 769 -10.78 48.70 132.23
C TYR A 769 -10.10 49.55 133.32
N ASP A 770 -8.95 50.15 133.00
CA ASP A 770 -8.25 51.06 133.92
C ASP A 770 -9.02 52.36 134.21
N LEU A 771 -10.02 52.73 133.38
CA LEU A 771 -10.92 53.88 133.62
C LEU A 771 -11.81 53.71 134.86
N GLN A 772 -12.10 52.48 135.28
CA GLN A 772 -13.03 52.22 136.38
C GLN A 772 -12.55 52.82 137.71
N LYS A 773 -11.24 52.74 137.97
CA LYS A 773 -10.63 53.25 139.21
C LYS A 773 -10.71 54.79 139.30
N PRO A 774 -10.26 55.58 138.31
CA PRO A 774 -10.36 57.03 138.37
C PRO A 774 -11.82 57.54 138.28
N LEU A 775 -12.73 56.84 137.58
CA LEU A 775 -14.18 57.14 137.63
C LEU A 775 -14.73 57.02 139.06
N ASN A 776 -14.46 55.89 139.74
CA ASN A 776 -14.91 55.67 141.12
C ASN A 776 -14.31 56.71 142.09
N GLN A 777 -13.01 57.03 141.95
CA GLN A 777 -12.37 58.05 142.77
C GLN A 777 -12.99 59.43 142.57
N ARG A 778 -13.34 59.79 141.33
CA ARG A 778 -14.03 61.05 141.04
C ARG A 778 -15.44 61.06 141.62
N ARG A 779 -16.17 59.95 141.54
CA ARG A 779 -17.49 59.79 142.14
C ARG A 779 -17.46 59.98 143.66
N GLU A 780 -16.49 59.37 144.33
CA GLU A 780 -16.27 59.53 145.78
C GLU A 780 -15.95 60.98 146.13
N LYS A 781 -14.99 61.61 145.44
CA LYS A 781 -14.66 63.03 145.65
C LYS A 781 -15.87 63.95 145.47
N LEU A 782 -16.70 63.73 144.43
CA LEU A 782 -17.92 64.51 144.21
C LEU A 782 -19.01 64.22 145.25
N SER A 783 -19.11 62.99 145.75
CA SER A 783 -20.04 62.64 146.82
C SER A 783 -19.65 63.26 148.16
N ASP A 784 -18.35 63.31 148.47
CA ASP A 784 -17.84 63.96 149.67
C ASP A 784 -18.02 65.48 149.57
N ALA A 785 -17.76 66.08 148.40
CA ALA A 785 -18.05 67.49 148.16
C ALA A 785 -19.54 67.83 148.32
N TYR A 786 -20.43 66.94 147.87
CA TYR A 786 -21.87 67.11 148.04
C TYR A 786 -22.26 67.16 149.52
N LYS A 787 -21.77 66.21 150.33
CA LYS A 787 -22.03 66.18 151.77
C LYS A 787 -21.57 67.45 152.47
N LEU A 788 -20.36 67.93 152.18
CA LEU A 788 -19.82 69.14 152.79
C LEU A 788 -20.67 70.39 152.48
N HIS A 789 -21.04 70.57 151.21
CA HIS A 789 -21.85 71.72 150.81
C HIS A 789 -23.30 71.61 151.30
N GLN A 790 -23.83 70.40 151.49
CA GLN A 790 -25.12 70.18 152.13
C GLN A 790 -25.08 70.61 153.60
N PHE A 791 -24.06 70.16 154.35
CA PHE A 791 -23.87 70.54 155.75
C PHE A 791 -23.74 72.05 155.96
N PHE A 792 -22.97 72.76 155.14
CA PHE A 792 -22.86 74.22 155.28
C PHE A 792 -24.20 74.93 155.12
N ARG A 793 -25.06 74.43 154.22
CA ARG A 793 -26.41 74.96 154.07
C ARG A 793 -27.27 74.65 155.29
N ASP A 794 -27.20 73.42 155.81
CA ASP A 794 -27.94 73.04 157.01
C ASP A 794 -27.49 73.87 158.24
N VAL A 795 -26.21 74.23 158.38
CA VAL A 795 -25.75 75.11 159.48
C VAL A 795 -26.19 76.56 159.29
N GLU A 796 -26.08 77.13 158.09
CA GLU A 796 -26.59 78.48 157.82
C GLU A 796 -28.08 78.60 158.17
N ASP A 797 -28.88 77.59 157.83
CA ASP A 797 -30.31 77.55 158.13
C ASP A 797 -30.57 77.57 159.67
N GLU A 798 -29.78 76.86 160.48
CA GLU A 798 -29.91 76.86 161.94
C GLU A 798 -29.38 78.14 162.61
N GLU A 799 -28.27 78.71 162.12
CA GLU A 799 -27.75 79.99 162.62
C GLU A 799 -28.79 81.12 162.45
N ASP A 800 -29.44 81.16 161.29
CA ASP A 800 -30.48 82.15 161.00
C ASP A 800 -31.67 82.01 161.94
N TRP A 801 -32.06 80.77 162.28
CA TRP A 801 -33.12 80.52 163.26
C TRP A 801 -32.76 81.01 164.68
N ILE A 802 -31.55 80.71 165.17
CA ILE A 802 -31.09 81.15 166.50
C ILE A 802 -31.11 82.69 166.58
N ARG A 803 -30.61 83.35 165.54
CA ARG A 803 -30.50 84.81 165.44
C ARG A 803 -31.87 85.50 165.51
N GLU A 804 -32.92 84.84 165.02
CA GLU A 804 -34.31 85.33 165.10
C GLU A 804 -34.88 85.27 166.53
N LYS A 805 -34.57 84.22 167.30
CA LYS A 805 -35.23 83.92 168.59
C LYS A 805 -34.54 84.51 169.82
N ASP A 806 -33.24 84.79 169.75
CA ASP A 806 -32.41 85.27 170.86
C ASP A 806 -32.93 86.55 171.58
N PRO A 807 -33.36 87.62 170.89
CA PRO A 807 -33.81 88.86 171.55
C PRO A 807 -35.08 88.67 172.38
N VAL A 808 -35.89 87.67 172.02
CA VAL A 808 -37.17 87.39 172.68
C VAL A 808 -36.95 86.58 173.96
N ALA A 809 -35.94 85.69 173.97
CA ALA A 809 -35.59 84.86 175.13
C ALA A 809 -34.96 85.67 176.29
N GLY A 810 -34.18 86.71 176.00
CA GLY A 810 -33.42 87.50 176.98
C GLY A 810 -34.16 88.63 177.73
N SER A 811 -35.48 88.74 177.62
CA SER A 811 -36.24 89.88 178.18
C SER A 811 -36.29 89.90 179.72
N THR A 812 -35.88 91.00 180.36
CA THR A 812 -35.84 91.18 181.84
C THR A 812 -37.09 91.83 182.44
N ASN A 813 -38.13 92.03 181.63
CA ASN A 813 -39.36 92.68 182.06
C ASN A 813 -40.14 91.78 183.04
N VAL A 814 -40.32 92.24 184.28
CA VAL A 814 -41.01 91.50 185.36
C VAL A 814 -42.44 91.96 185.61
N GLY A 815 -42.99 92.90 184.82
CA GLY A 815 -44.37 93.38 184.94
C GLY A 815 -44.64 94.30 186.14
N ARG A 816 -45.59 95.24 186.00
CA ARG A 816 -45.99 96.22 187.05
C ARG A 816 -47.30 95.88 187.76
N ASP A 817 -48.05 94.93 187.22
CA ASP A 817 -49.32 94.47 187.73
C ASP A 817 -49.51 92.98 187.41
N LEU A 818 -50.46 92.35 188.09
CA LEU A 818 -50.70 90.91 188.02
C LEU A 818 -51.01 90.43 186.58
N ILE A 819 -51.73 91.25 185.80
CA ILE A 819 -52.07 90.97 184.40
C ILE A 819 -50.81 90.99 183.53
N GLY A 820 -49.93 91.97 183.71
CA GLY A 820 -48.66 92.06 182.99
C GLY A 820 -47.73 90.88 183.25
N VAL A 821 -47.62 90.45 184.51
CA VAL A 821 -46.82 89.28 184.89
C VAL A 821 -47.36 87.99 184.26
N GLN A 822 -48.68 87.76 184.30
CA GLN A 822 -49.28 86.55 183.71
C GLN A 822 -49.09 86.47 182.19
N ASN A 823 -49.13 87.59 181.47
CA ASN A 823 -48.85 87.62 180.03
C ASN A 823 -47.37 87.35 179.72
N LEU A 824 -46.45 87.86 180.54
CA LEU A 824 -45.01 87.59 180.39
C LEU A 824 -44.68 86.12 180.66
N ILE A 825 -45.32 85.49 181.65
CA ILE A 825 -45.20 84.04 181.90
C ILE A 825 -45.68 83.24 180.69
N LYS A 826 -46.83 83.58 180.10
CA LYS A 826 -47.32 82.90 178.89
C LYS A 826 -46.36 83.06 177.70
N LYS A 827 -45.78 84.25 177.51
CA LYS A 827 -44.78 84.48 176.44
C LYS A 827 -43.50 83.67 176.66
N HIS A 828 -43.00 83.62 177.90
CA HIS A 828 -41.83 82.82 178.22
C HIS A 828 -42.10 81.31 178.02
N GLN A 829 -43.29 80.82 178.41
CA GLN A 829 -43.69 79.43 178.15
C GLN A 829 -43.78 79.10 176.65
N ALA A 830 -44.19 80.04 175.80
CA ALA A 830 -44.24 79.84 174.35
C ALA A 830 -42.83 79.70 173.72
N ILE A 831 -41.89 80.58 174.08
CA ILE A 831 -40.51 80.52 173.58
C ILE A 831 -39.81 79.25 174.08
N TYR A 832 -40.03 78.88 175.34
CA TYR A 832 -39.49 77.64 175.89
C TYR A 832 -40.00 76.40 175.15
N ALA A 833 -41.26 76.40 174.71
CA ALA A 833 -41.80 75.34 173.87
C ALA A 833 -41.18 75.32 172.46
N GLU A 834 -40.94 76.49 171.85
CA GLU A 834 -40.26 76.59 170.54
C GLU A 834 -38.81 76.08 170.62
N ILE A 835 -38.04 76.47 171.65
CA ILE A 835 -36.67 75.98 171.86
C ILE A 835 -36.64 74.46 172.05
N ASN A 836 -37.53 73.91 172.87
CA ASN A 836 -37.61 72.46 173.04
C ASN A 836 -38.05 71.72 171.76
N GLY A 837 -38.84 72.38 170.91
CA GLY A 837 -39.25 71.83 169.61
C GLY A 837 -38.13 71.83 168.57
N HIS A 838 -37.16 72.75 168.65
CA HIS A 838 -36.03 72.86 167.71
C HIS A 838 -34.75 72.15 168.18
N SER A 839 -34.62 71.82 169.46
CA SER A 839 -33.49 71.05 170.00
C SER A 839 -33.13 69.79 169.17
N PRO A 840 -34.09 68.97 168.69
CA PRO A 840 -33.74 67.78 167.90
C PRO A 840 -33.03 68.09 166.57
N ARG A 841 -33.32 69.23 165.94
CA ARG A 841 -32.75 69.61 164.64
C ARG A 841 -31.33 70.16 164.79
N ILE A 842 -31.10 70.99 165.82
CA ILE A 842 -29.74 71.41 166.19
C ILE A 842 -28.90 70.20 166.59
N GLU A 843 -29.47 69.24 167.33
CA GLU A 843 -28.78 67.97 167.65
C GLU A 843 -28.44 67.15 166.40
N GLU A 844 -29.32 67.10 165.39
CA GLU A 844 -29.06 66.43 164.11
C GLU A 844 -27.91 67.09 163.34
N VAL A 845 -27.92 68.42 163.19
CA VAL A 845 -26.83 69.16 162.51
C VAL A 845 -25.51 69.00 163.28
N VAL A 846 -25.55 69.06 164.61
CA VAL A 846 -24.36 68.82 165.44
C VAL A 846 -23.85 67.38 165.31
N GLU A 847 -24.74 66.38 165.29
CA GLU A 847 -24.37 64.98 165.11
C GLU A 847 -23.78 64.74 163.71
N GLU A 848 -24.34 65.38 162.68
CA GLU A 848 -23.86 65.31 161.30
C GLU A 848 -22.48 65.97 161.15
N GLY A 849 -22.26 67.14 161.76
CA GLY A 849 -20.94 67.78 161.84
C GLY A 849 -19.92 66.93 162.60
N GLN A 850 -20.32 66.33 163.73
CA GLN A 850 -19.47 65.40 164.49
C GLN A 850 -19.19 64.10 163.72
N ALA A 851 -20.13 63.62 162.89
CA ALA A 851 -19.92 62.48 162.02
C ALA A 851 -18.91 62.80 160.91
N MET A 852 -18.96 64.01 160.32
CA MET A 852 -17.97 64.46 159.34
C MET A 852 -16.56 64.59 159.95
N ILE A 853 -16.46 65.06 161.20
CA ILE A 853 -15.20 65.11 161.96
C ILE A 853 -14.68 63.70 162.27
N ARG A 854 -15.54 62.79 162.76
CA ARG A 854 -15.18 61.38 163.00
C ARG A 854 -14.74 60.65 161.73
N ALA A 855 -15.35 60.98 160.59
CA ALA A 855 -15.01 60.44 159.28
C ALA A 855 -13.78 61.10 158.63
N ASN A 856 -13.13 62.05 159.31
CA ASN A 856 -11.97 62.80 158.82
C ASN A 856 -12.20 63.40 157.42
N HIS A 857 -13.40 63.95 157.20
CA HIS A 857 -13.81 64.55 155.93
C HIS A 857 -12.83 65.65 155.50
N TYR A 858 -12.58 65.83 154.20
CA TYR A 858 -11.54 66.78 153.76
C TYR A 858 -11.87 68.26 154.12
N GLY A 859 -13.14 68.56 154.40
CA GLY A 859 -13.61 69.86 154.93
C GLY A 859 -13.48 70.04 156.44
N VAL A 860 -12.86 69.10 157.18
CA VAL A 860 -12.74 69.16 158.66
C VAL A 860 -11.95 70.37 159.17
N MET A 861 -11.14 71.03 158.32
CA MET A 861 -10.52 72.31 158.71
C MET A 861 -11.50 73.49 158.74
N THR A 862 -12.52 73.51 157.89
CA THR A 862 -13.55 74.56 157.87
C THR A 862 -14.71 74.26 158.84
N LEU A 863 -14.86 73.01 159.27
CA LEU A 863 -15.86 72.56 160.26
C LEU A 863 -15.48 72.86 161.72
N LYS A 864 -14.27 73.35 162.02
CA LYS A 864 -13.83 73.70 163.38
C LYS A 864 -14.15 75.14 163.79
N ASP A 865 -14.48 75.98 162.81
CA ASP A 865 -14.76 77.41 162.99
C ASP A 865 -16.26 77.74 162.95
N VAL A 866 -17.12 76.72 162.83
CA VAL A 866 -18.59 76.74 162.79
C VAL A 866 -19.08 75.82 163.91
#